data_AF-A0A3E0PME6-F1
#
_entry.id   AF-A0A3E0PME6-F1
#
_cell.length_a   1.000
_cell.length_b   1.000
_cell.length_c   1.000
_cell.angle_alpha   90.00
_cell.angle_beta   90.00
_cell.angle_gamma   90.00
#
_symmetry.space_group_name_H-M   'P 1'
#
loop_
_entity.id
_entity.type
_entity.pdbx_description
1 polymer ?
#
loop_
_entity_poly.entity_id
_entity_poly.type
_entity_poly.pdbx_seq_one_letter_code
_entity_poly.pdbx_strand_id
1 'polypeptide(L)'
;MRLTLRTLLAYLDGNLEPADAEDIGKKIEESEFATKLVHLIRDCTRRLRLDTPALVGRGLAADPNSVAEYLEYRLDDDRVPEFEKICLESEAHLAEVASCHQILTLVLGEPAEIEPNLRTRLYALAGHVDAPPPQGDSVSAGAATTVAPGTTAAPPTPPVVRRPKPEVPDYLREKSWRWGPIVAMVLIGTLLTFAGLLAFGPPHLRDRVTALWSPPAEDAEQAEAPAPPPDSATEPVEEDVPEGPPAAEEPPAEKAEPAEAAVVDDAPPGEVEMPAAATPSVPTPAAPPTTDEPGSEPAPADEPGPSAPAAEMATDAETVAAPLPPEPTPIPADLNPGGDVTPAEMPEGAAPGSPTPGAPAPEGAPAEPVPAPTPPPSTFGRLSTSKLEILLKFDPDSGDWMRMPAAAPLQTGDVLLSPPLYRPTLNLSTNLNVQADGAARFELAGWSPEQAPILDVAYGRFLMLTVGKGSNPLKLRVDGHETLLTFVDPESTLALEVVRERVPGQDPVAEPSTAVVHVYSTGGLIRIEDEAGAIQELPYEAMASIVGGAVQDSVQAALPEWTTTEQLTDAQGKARRELGGYLEKDKPIGLQLRELASAQHVLARHREVRTLAVRCLAQLDEFDSSLAALDDPDLRHYWADVMGELQAAVVRSPESATKVQTALERHRGAADGALLYRMLWGYTGPQLKAGADRELVEALGRNDALIVRVMGLLTLEDITGATLSYHPEDTEFQRRVPYTNWQRRVGRIVPREEVRGAGR
;
A
#
# COMPACT_ATOMS: atom_id res chain seq x y z
N MET A 1 9.81 43.72 -5.35
CA MET A 1 10.64 42.49 -5.32
C MET A 1 12.08 42.78 -5.74
N ARG A 2 13.05 41.89 -5.42
CA ARG A 2 14.37 41.81 -6.07
C ARG A 2 14.21 41.10 -7.43
N LEU A 3 15.21 41.18 -8.31
CA LEU A 3 15.22 40.47 -9.60
C LEU A 3 16.14 39.25 -9.49
N THR A 4 15.57 38.11 -9.08
CA THR A 4 16.26 36.81 -8.93
C THR A 4 15.74 35.82 -9.97
N LEU A 5 16.39 34.67 -10.14
CA LEU A 5 15.92 33.63 -11.07
C LEU A 5 14.49 33.18 -10.74
N ARG A 6 14.15 32.97 -9.46
CA ARG A 6 12.75 32.70 -9.03
C ARG A 6 11.77 33.76 -9.55
N THR A 7 12.11 35.05 -9.41
CA THR A 7 11.24 36.16 -9.85
C THR A 7 11.06 36.21 -11.36
N LEU A 8 12.10 35.85 -12.12
CA LEU A 8 12.04 35.78 -13.58
C LEU A 8 11.19 34.60 -14.07
N LEU A 9 11.27 33.43 -13.42
CA LEU A 9 10.42 32.28 -13.75
C LEU A 9 8.94 32.57 -13.45
N ALA A 10 8.64 33.14 -12.28
CA ALA A 10 7.28 33.56 -11.93
C ALA A 10 6.70 34.59 -12.93
N TYR A 11 7.52 35.54 -13.41
CA TYR A 11 7.13 36.48 -14.46
C TYR A 11 6.91 35.81 -15.83
N LEU A 12 7.76 34.85 -16.20
CA LEU A 12 7.71 34.17 -17.49
C LEU A 12 6.48 33.27 -17.66
N ASP A 13 6.09 32.56 -16.60
CA ASP A 13 4.93 31.66 -16.59
C ASP A 13 3.63 32.34 -16.12
N GLY A 14 3.69 33.64 -15.79
CA GLY A 14 2.52 34.46 -15.47
C GLY A 14 1.98 34.30 -14.03
N ASN A 15 2.79 33.79 -13.11
CA ASN A 15 2.46 33.53 -11.71
C ASN A 15 2.78 34.73 -10.78
N LEU A 16 2.56 35.96 -11.26
CA LEU A 16 2.71 37.21 -10.49
C LEU A 16 1.41 38.02 -10.53
N GLU A 17 1.14 38.77 -9.46
CA GLU A 17 0.03 39.74 -9.48
C GLU A 17 0.27 40.82 -10.56
N PRO A 18 -0.78 41.38 -11.20
CA PRO A 18 -0.62 42.31 -12.32
C PRO A 18 0.28 43.53 -12.03
N ALA A 19 0.26 44.03 -10.80
CA ALA A 19 1.10 45.15 -10.37
C ALA A 19 2.59 44.76 -10.31
N ASP A 20 2.94 43.63 -9.67
CA ASP A 20 4.31 43.12 -9.64
C ASP A 20 4.78 42.68 -11.04
N ALA A 21 3.89 42.14 -11.88
CA ALA A 21 4.22 41.77 -13.25
C ALA A 21 4.62 42.99 -14.10
N GLU A 22 3.87 44.11 -14.03
CA GLU A 22 4.30 45.36 -14.67
C GLU A 22 5.63 45.87 -14.13
N ASP A 23 5.83 45.80 -12.82
CA ASP A 23 7.01 46.33 -12.16
C ASP A 23 8.27 45.47 -12.33
N ILE A 24 8.12 44.17 -12.55
CA ILE A 24 9.20 43.27 -12.99
C ILE A 24 9.47 43.44 -14.48
N GLY A 25 8.44 43.62 -15.32
CA GLY A 25 8.59 43.94 -16.74
C GLY A 25 9.49 45.16 -16.99
N LYS A 26 9.18 46.29 -16.32
CA LYS A 26 10.00 47.53 -16.37
C LYS A 26 11.47 47.25 -15.97
N LYS A 27 11.69 46.50 -14.89
CA LYS A 27 13.03 46.16 -14.39
C LYS A 27 13.80 45.17 -15.29
N ILE A 28 13.11 44.39 -16.11
CA ILE A 28 13.72 43.55 -17.16
C ILE A 28 14.17 44.41 -18.33
N GLU A 29 13.35 45.37 -18.77
CA GLU A 29 13.71 46.33 -19.84
C GLU A 29 14.86 47.26 -19.43
N GLU A 30 14.89 47.72 -18.18
CA GLU A 30 15.97 48.54 -17.60
C GLU A 30 17.29 47.76 -17.39
N SER A 31 17.25 46.42 -17.38
CA SER A 31 18.41 45.57 -17.06
C SER A 31 18.81 44.68 -18.23
N GLU A 32 19.90 45.06 -18.91
CA GLU A 32 20.48 44.28 -20.02
C GLU A 32 20.80 42.82 -19.61
N PHE A 33 21.18 42.59 -18.35
CA PHE A 33 21.39 41.25 -17.80
C PHE A 33 20.07 40.46 -17.68
N ALA A 34 19.02 41.07 -17.13
CA ALA A 34 17.72 40.42 -16.99
C ALA A 34 17.09 40.09 -18.35
N THR A 35 17.16 41.02 -19.31
CA THR A 35 16.73 40.78 -20.69
C THR A 35 17.49 39.60 -21.32
N LYS A 36 18.82 39.55 -21.22
CA LYS A 36 19.62 38.42 -21.73
C LYS A 36 19.26 37.09 -21.07
N LEU A 37 19.03 37.08 -19.75
CA LEU A 37 18.65 35.88 -19.01
C LEU A 37 17.24 35.39 -19.38
N VAL A 38 16.28 36.29 -19.58
CA VAL A 38 14.94 35.97 -20.11
C VAL A 38 14.99 35.35 -21.50
N HIS A 39 15.88 35.83 -22.38
CA HIS A 39 16.13 35.18 -23.67
C HIS A 39 16.77 33.80 -23.50
N LEU A 40 17.82 33.68 -22.68
CA LEU A 40 18.50 32.40 -22.43
C LEU A 40 17.55 31.32 -21.90
N ILE A 41 16.71 31.63 -20.92
CA ILE A 41 15.71 30.69 -20.37
C ILE A 41 14.80 30.16 -21.49
N ARG A 42 14.26 31.05 -22.34
CA ARG A 42 13.38 30.69 -23.46
C ARG A 42 14.08 29.91 -24.57
N ASP A 43 15.34 30.20 -24.85
CA ASP A 43 16.14 29.51 -25.86
C ASP A 43 16.65 28.14 -25.36
N CYS A 44 16.81 27.97 -24.05
CA CYS A 44 17.14 26.70 -23.41
C CYS A 44 15.93 25.76 -23.37
N THR A 45 14.78 26.17 -22.80
CA THR A 45 13.59 25.28 -22.70
C THR A 45 13.04 24.83 -24.06
N ARG A 46 13.28 25.60 -25.14
CA ARG A 46 12.90 25.24 -26.51
C ARG A 46 13.89 24.35 -27.26
N ARG A 47 15.07 24.03 -26.68
CA ARG A 47 16.16 23.31 -27.36
C ARG A 47 16.06 21.79 -27.20
N LEU A 48 15.47 21.12 -28.20
CA LEU A 48 15.28 19.64 -28.31
C LEU A 48 16.56 18.76 -28.20
N ARG A 49 17.74 19.32 -27.92
CA ARG A 49 19.05 18.64 -27.79
C ARG A 49 19.94 19.34 -26.76
N LEU A 50 19.40 19.58 -25.57
CA LEU A 50 20.21 19.78 -24.37
C LEU A 50 20.66 18.42 -23.82
N ASP A 51 21.75 18.44 -23.06
CA ASP A 51 22.16 17.32 -22.24
C ASP A 51 21.31 17.28 -20.96
N THR A 52 21.12 16.10 -20.37
CA THR A 52 20.27 15.92 -19.18
C THR A 52 21.13 15.79 -17.92
N PRO A 53 20.83 16.52 -16.83
CA PRO A 53 21.46 16.27 -15.52
C PRO A 53 21.35 14.80 -15.10
N ALA A 54 22.34 14.32 -14.35
CA ALA A 54 22.38 12.93 -13.92
C ALA A 54 21.35 12.69 -12.80
N LEU A 55 20.48 11.69 -12.97
CA LEU A 55 19.41 11.32 -12.03
C LEU A 55 19.89 10.99 -10.60
N VAL A 56 21.19 10.72 -10.43
CA VAL A 56 21.85 10.56 -9.13
C VAL A 56 23.13 11.39 -9.14
N GLY A 57 23.05 12.61 -8.63
CA GLY A 57 24.17 13.55 -8.52
C GLY A 57 24.55 13.89 -7.07
N ARG A 58 25.76 14.43 -6.87
CA ARG A 58 26.16 15.11 -5.62
C ARG A 58 26.37 16.58 -5.91
N GLY A 59 25.47 17.44 -5.46
CA GLY A 59 25.57 18.90 -5.60
C GLY A 59 24.20 19.59 -5.49
N LEU A 60 24.21 20.87 -5.14
CA LEU A 60 23.00 21.62 -4.75
C LEU A 60 21.92 21.73 -5.85
N ALA A 61 22.29 21.63 -7.13
CA ALA A 61 21.35 21.59 -8.26
C ALA A 61 21.23 20.18 -8.90
N ALA A 62 21.95 19.19 -8.40
CA ALA A 62 21.94 17.81 -8.90
C ALA A 62 21.28 16.80 -7.92
N ASP A 63 20.77 17.31 -6.80
CA ASP A 63 19.82 16.64 -5.90
C ASP A 63 18.40 17.13 -6.25
N PRO A 64 17.49 16.24 -6.70
CA PRO A 64 16.11 16.60 -7.01
C PRO A 64 15.34 17.22 -5.84
N ASN A 65 15.70 16.90 -4.58
CA ASN A 65 15.04 17.49 -3.41
C ASN A 65 15.39 18.96 -3.27
N SER A 66 16.66 19.33 -3.40
CA SER A 66 17.11 20.74 -3.42
C SER A 66 16.49 21.54 -4.58
N VAL A 67 16.24 20.91 -5.74
CA VAL A 67 15.50 21.52 -6.85
C VAL A 67 14.02 21.74 -6.49
N ALA A 68 13.37 20.75 -5.86
CA ALA A 68 11.99 20.89 -5.38
C ALA A 68 11.87 21.94 -4.26
N GLU A 69 12.76 21.93 -3.27
CA GLU A 69 12.88 22.97 -2.23
C GLU A 69 13.07 24.35 -2.85
N TYR A 70 13.85 24.47 -3.92
CA TYR A 70 14.04 25.75 -4.61
C TYR A 70 12.75 26.25 -5.25
N LEU A 71 12.01 25.37 -5.93
CA LEU A 71 10.75 25.68 -6.62
C LEU A 71 9.57 25.92 -5.65
N GLU A 72 9.51 25.20 -4.53
CA GLU A 72 8.50 25.39 -3.46
C GLU A 72 8.78 26.61 -2.56
N TYR A 73 9.83 27.40 -2.82
CA TYR A 73 10.30 28.49 -1.96
C TYR A 73 10.67 28.03 -0.52
N ARG A 74 11.11 26.78 -0.37
CA ARG A 74 11.53 26.16 0.91
C ARG A 74 13.05 26.07 1.11
N LEU A 75 13.85 26.13 0.05
CA LEU A 75 15.31 26.13 0.12
C LEU A 75 15.82 27.33 0.93
N ASP A 76 16.70 27.08 1.91
CA ASP A 76 17.27 28.09 2.81
C ASP A 76 17.82 29.31 2.06
N ASP A 77 17.54 30.52 2.55
CA ASP A 77 17.95 31.78 1.90
C ASP A 77 19.48 31.90 1.70
N ASP A 78 20.29 31.24 2.53
CA ASP A 78 21.76 31.18 2.38
C ASP A 78 22.21 30.26 1.22
N ARG A 79 21.41 29.23 0.89
CA ARG A 79 21.67 28.28 -0.23
C ARG A 79 21.13 28.81 -1.56
N VAL A 80 20.11 29.68 -1.55
CA VAL A 80 19.48 30.22 -2.77
C VAL A 80 20.48 30.89 -3.74
N PRO A 81 21.43 31.75 -3.32
CA PRO A 81 22.40 32.37 -4.23
C PRO A 81 23.36 31.37 -4.89
N GLU A 82 23.70 30.28 -4.20
CA GLU A 82 24.54 29.21 -4.74
C GLU A 82 23.74 28.37 -5.76
N PHE A 83 22.48 28.04 -5.46
CA PHE A 83 21.58 27.35 -6.41
C PHE A 83 21.34 28.18 -7.68
N GLU A 84 20.98 29.46 -7.55
CA GLU A 84 20.76 30.35 -8.70
C GLU A 84 22.05 30.48 -9.54
N LYS A 85 23.22 30.54 -8.89
CA LYS A 85 24.52 30.56 -9.59
C LYS A 85 24.74 29.29 -10.42
N ILE A 86 24.50 28.08 -9.89
CA ILE A 86 24.71 26.83 -10.63
C ILE A 86 23.78 26.75 -11.85
N CYS A 87 22.54 27.23 -11.73
CA CYS A 87 21.63 27.35 -12.87
C CYS A 87 22.16 28.32 -13.93
N LEU A 88 22.70 29.48 -13.53
CA LEU A 88 23.27 30.47 -14.44
C LEU A 88 24.58 30.01 -15.11
N GLU A 89 25.33 29.11 -14.49
CA GLU A 89 26.54 28.50 -15.04
C GLU A 89 26.27 27.26 -15.91
N SER A 90 25.02 26.76 -16.00
CA SER A 90 24.67 25.53 -16.71
C SER A 90 23.31 25.58 -17.41
N GLU A 91 23.31 25.68 -18.74
CA GLU A 91 22.09 25.67 -19.57
C GLU A 91 21.18 24.45 -19.35
N ALA A 92 21.74 23.30 -18.94
CA ALA A 92 21.00 22.08 -18.65
C ALA A 92 20.15 22.21 -17.37
N HIS A 93 20.76 22.63 -16.26
CA HIS A 93 20.06 22.88 -15.01
C HIS A 93 19.09 24.06 -15.14
N LEU A 94 19.44 25.10 -15.92
CA LEU A 94 18.54 26.21 -16.21
C LEU A 94 17.28 25.74 -16.98
N ALA A 95 17.46 24.86 -17.97
CA ALA A 95 16.35 24.29 -18.73
C ALA A 95 15.47 23.37 -17.88
N GLU A 96 16.08 22.55 -17.01
CA GLU A 96 15.36 21.69 -16.07
C GLU A 96 14.50 22.52 -15.12
N VAL A 97 15.11 23.42 -14.34
CA VAL A 97 14.40 24.25 -13.34
C VAL A 97 13.30 25.09 -13.98
N ALA A 98 13.54 25.67 -15.15
CA ALA A 98 12.53 26.43 -15.89
C ALA A 98 11.39 25.54 -16.42
N SER A 99 11.70 24.36 -16.97
CA SER A 99 10.68 23.42 -17.46
C SER A 99 9.83 22.87 -16.33
N CYS A 100 10.43 22.54 -15.18
CA CYS A 100 9.72 22.11 -13.98
C CYS A 100 8.81 23.22 -13.44
N HIS A 101 9.27 24.47 -13.36
CA HIS A 101 8.44 25.61 -12.96
C HIS A 101 7.24 25.82 -13.91
N GLN A 102 7.48 25.73 -15.22
CA GLN A 102 6.42 25.84 -16.24
C GLN A 102 5.40 24.71 -16.12
N ILE A 103 5.86 23.46 -15.98
CA ILE A 103 4.98 22.28 -15.82
C ILE A 103 4.15 22.38 -14.54
N LEU A 104 4.76 22.76 -13.41
CA LEU A 104 4.04 22.96 -12.14
C LEU A 104 2.97 24.05 -12.29
N THR A 105 3.29 25.18 -12.94
CA THR A 105 2.34 26.27 -13.18
C THR A 105 1.16 25.82 -14.06
N LEU A 106 1.42 25.02 -15.11
CA LEU A 106 0.37 24.46 -15.97
C LEU A 106 -0.52 23.44 -15.25
N VAL A 107 0.06 22.54 -14.46
CA VAL A 107 -0.67 21.45 -13.76
C VAL A 107 -1.45 21.94 -12.55
N LEU A 108 -0.97 22.99 -11.86
CA LEU A 108 -1.65 23.61 -10.72
C LEU A 108 -2.69 24.66 -11.14
N GLY A 109 -2.59 25.22 -12.35
CA GLY A 109 -3.48 26.26 -12.85
C GLY A 109 -4.86 25.77 -13.32
N GLU A 110 -4.90 24.68 -14.11
CA GLU A 110 -6.14 24.07 -14.58
C GLU A 110 -6.06 22.53 -14.48
N PRO A 111 -7.07 21.84 -13.92
CA PRO A 111 -7.05 20.39 -13.78
C PRO A 111 -7.14 19.71 -15.15
N ALA A 112 -6.13 18.88 -15.48
CA ALA A 112 -6.01 18.28 -16.81
C ALA A 112 -7.26 17.47 -17.23
N GLU A 113 -7.90 17.87 -18.33
CA GLU A 113 -9.08 17.19 -18.88
C GLU A 113 -8.71 15.85 -19.52
N ILE A 114 -8.65 14.79 -18.71
CA ILE A 114 -8.46 13.42 -19.21
C ILE A 114 -9.72 12.98 -19.99
N GLU A 115 -9.56 12.78 -21.30
CA GLU A 115 -10.61 12.26 -22.19
C GLU A 115 -11.24 10.99 -21.61
N PRO A 116 -12.58 10.82 -21.59
CA PRO A 116 -13.21 9.62 -21.05
C PRO A 116 -12.69 8.30 -21.63
N ASN A 117 -12.36 8.24 -22.92
CA ASN A 117 -11.75 7.04 -23.53
C ASN A 117 -10.34 6.76 -22.99
N LEU A 118 -9.51 7.80 -22.81
CA LEU A 118 -8.18 7.66 -22.22
C LEU A 118 -8.28 7.23 -20.75
N ARG A 119 -9.18 7.84 -19.97
CA ARG A 119 -9.48 7.43 -18.58
C ARG A 119 -9.92 5.97 -18.50
N THR A 120 -10.79 5.54 -19.42
CA THR A 120 -11.29 4.15 -19.49
C THR A 120 -10.18 3.19 -19.89
N ARG A 121 -9.30 3.57 -20.81
CA ARG A 121 -8.09 2.80 -21.18
C ARG A 121 -7.07 2.70 -20.05
N LEU A 122 -6.89 3.76 -19.26
CA LEU A 122 -6.01 3.75 -18.09
C LEU A 122 -6.55 2.82 -16.99
N TYR A 123 -7.85 2.87 -16.70
CA TYR A 123 -8.47 1.90 -15.79
C TYR A 123 -8.45 0.47 -16.34
N ALA A 124 -8.60 0.28 -17.66
CA ALA A 124 -8.42 -1.02 -18.28
C ALA A 124 -6.97 -1.54 -18.15
N LEU A 125 -5.96 -0.70 -18.35
CA LEU A 125 -4.55 -1.06 -18.11
C LEU A 125 -4.29 -1.38 -16.63
N ALA A 126 -4.86 -0.63 -15.69
CA ALA A 126 -4.76 -0.92 -14.26
C ALA A 126 -5.31 -2.32 -13.93
N GLY A 127 -6.40 -2.73 -14.58
CA GLY A 127 -6.94 -4.09 -14.52
C GLY A 127 -6.14 -5.17 -15.27
N HIS A 128 -4.95 -4.85 -15.79
CA HIS A 128 -4.02 -5.79 -16.43
C HIS A 128 -2.62 -5.79 -15.75
N VAL A 129 -2.44 -5.12 -14.60
CA VAL A 129 -1.14 -5.03 -13.91
C VAL A 129 -0.65 -6.39 -13.37
N ASP A 130 -1.56 -7.33 -13.12
CA ASP A 130 -1.23 -8.72 -12.75
C ASP A 130 -0.75 -9.60 -13.92
N ALA A 131 -0.70 -9.07 -15.15
CA ALA A 131 -0.14 -9.78 -16.28
C ALA A 131 1.41 -9.81 -16.17
N PRO A 132 2.06 -10.98 -16.11
CA PRO A 132 3.52 -11.05 -16.08
C PRO A 132 4.09 -10.40 -17.35
N PRO A 133 5.24 -9.70 -17.25
CA PRO A 133 5.81 -9.01 -18.40
C PRO A 133 6.07 -10.01 -19.53
N PRO A 134 5.71 -9.69 -20.79
CA PRO A 134 6.08 -10.54 -21.92
C PRO A 134 7.61 -10.66 -21.93
N GLN A 135 8.11 -11.89 -21.95
CA GLN A 135 9.55 -12.15 -21.96
C GLN A 135 10.17 -11.46 -23.18
N GLY A 136 10.89 -10.36 -22.92
CA GLY A 136 11.52 -9.57 -23.96
C GLY A 136 12.70 -10.33 -24.52
N ASP A 137 12.50 -11.01 -25.65
CA ASP A 137 13.58 -11.58 -26.44
C ASP A 137 14.70 -10.54 -26.58
N SER A 138 15.90 -10.91 -26.11
CA SER A 138 16.96 -9.95 -25.87
C SER A 138 17.40 -9.25 -27.16
N VAL A 139 17.03 -7.99 -27.33
CA VAL A 139 17.53 -7.12 -28.41
C VAL A 139 18.98 -6.78 -28.11
N SER A 140 19.87 -7.74 -28.39
CA SER A 140 21.30 -7.63 -28.17
C SER A 140 21.88 -6.48 -28.99
N ALA A 141 22.49 -5.51 -28.31
CA ALA A 141 23.21 -4.40 -28.92
C ALA A 141 24.58 -4.87 -29.48
N GLY A 142 24.53 -5.76 -30.47
CA GLY A 142 25.69 -6.30 -31.16
C GLY A 142 26.25 -5.36 -32.23
N ALA A 143 27.57 -5.21 -32.28
CA ALA A 143 28.26 -4.28 -33.18
C ALA A 143 28.10 -4.64 -34.68
N ALA A 144 28.24 -3.62 -35.53
CA ALA A 144 28.07 -3.76 -36.97
C ALA A 144 29.22 -4.54 -37.66
N THR A 145 28.89 -5.35 -38.67
CA THR A 145 29.78 -5.70 -39.78
C THR A 145 28.95 -6.04 -41.03
N THR A 146 29.45 -5.62 -42.19
CA THR A 146 28.79 -5.70 -43.50
C THR A 146 28.98 -7.07 -44.17
N VAL A 147 27.99 -7.54 -44.95
CA VAL A 147 28.12 -8.18 -46.29
C VAL A 147 26.72 -8.56 -46.81
N ALA A 148 26.57 -8.69 -48.14
CA ALA A 148 25.33 -9.02 -48.85
C ALA A 148 25.64 -9.97 -50.03
N PRO A 149 24.66 -10.41 -50.86
CA PRO A 149 23.23 -10.68 -50.63
C PRO A 149 22.85 -12.15 -50.93
N GLY A 150 21.66 -12.61 -50.54
CA GLY A 150 21.15 -13.95 -50.88
C GLY A 150 19.62 -14.00 -51.01
N THR A 151 19.12 -14.50 -52.15
CA THR A 151 17.70 -14.53 -52.52
C THR A 151 16.94 -15.73 -51.93
N THR A 152 15.71 -15.55 -51.43
CA THR A 152 14.52 -16.39 -51.72
C THR A 152 13.21 -15.78 -51.15
N ALA A 153 12.15 -15.84 -51.98
CA ALA A 153 10.69 -15.68 -51.77
C ALA A 153 10.10 -15.09 -50.46
N ALA A 154 9.08 -14.22 -50.63
CA ALA A 154 8.26 -13.67 -49.55
C ALA A 154 6.79 -14.16 -49.60
N PRO A 155 6.15 -14.43 -48.44
CA PRO A 155 4.69 -14.50 -48.28
C PRO A 155 4.04 -13.09 -48.20
N PRO A 156 2.70 -12.97 -48.27
CA PRO A 156 2.02 -11.68 -48.50
C PRO A 156 1.93 -10.77 -47.26
N THR A 157 1.96 -9.45 -47.50
CA THR A 157 1.78 -8.41 -46.49
C THR A 157 0.32 -8.20 -46.08
N PRO A 158 -0.01 -8.12 -44.78
CA PRO A 158 -1.28 -7.57 -44.31
C PRO A 158 -1.34 -6.04 -44.57
N PRO A 159 -2.54 -5.44 -44.64
CA PRO A 159 -2.69 -4.02 -44.97
C PRO A 159 -2.10 -3.11 -43.88
N VAL A 160 -1.25 -2.17 -44.30
CA VAL A 160 -0.62 -1.18 -43.42
C VAL A 160 -1.68 -0.18 -42.94
N VAL A 161 -2.23 -0.42 -41.74
CA VAL A 161 -2.98 0.59 -41.00
C VAL A 161 -2.02 1.74 -40.70
N ARG A 162 -2.16 2.84 -41.44
CA ARG A 162 -1.41 4.08 -41.20
C ARG A 162 -1.79 4.58 -39.81
N ARG A 163 -0.86 4.48 -38.84
CA ARG A 163 -0.99 5.16 -37.55
C ARG A 163 -1.26 6.65 -37.83
N PRO A 164 -2.33 7.26 -37.28
CA PRO A 164 -2.49 8.70 -37.37
C PRO A 164 -1.26 9.37 -36.74
N LYS A 165 -0.87 10.54 -37.26
CA LYS A 165 0.12 11.37 -36.55
C LYS A 165 -0.42 11.69 -35.16
N PRO A 166 0.41 11.68 -34.10
CA PRO A 166 -0.01 12.20 -32.81
C PRO A 166 -0.32 13.69 -32.99
N GLU A 167 -1.60 14.05 -32.92
CA GLU A 167 -2.01 15.44 -32.83
C GLU A 167 -1.72 15.94 -31.41
N VAL A 168 -1.06 17.08 -31.31
CA VAL A 168 -0.75 17.72 -30.02
C VAL A 168 -2.07 18.17 -29.39
N PRO A 169 -2.42 17.71 -28.17
CA PRO A 169 -3.62 18.13 -27.44
C PRO A 169 -3.75 19.65 -27.33
N ASP A 170 -4.98 20.17 -27.27
CA ASP A 170 -5.23 21.61 -27.34
C ASP A 170 -4.58 22.43 -26.20
N TYR A 171 -4.42 21.85 -25.01
CA TYR A 171 -3.73 22.49 -23.89
C TYR A 171 -2.20 22.63 -24.08
N LEU A 172 -1.60 21.94 -25.06
CA LEU A 172 -0.19 22.05 -25.44
C LEU A 172 0.02 22.98 -26.66
N ARG A 173 -1.00 23.72 -27.09
CA ARG A 173 -0.92 24.70 -28.18
C ARG A 173 -0.70 26.10 -27.59
N GLU A 174 0.39 26.77 -27.96
CA GLU A 174 0.62 28.15 -27.54
C GLU A 174 -0.59 29.04 -27.88
N LYS A 175 -1.01 29.87 -26.92
CA LYS A 175 -2.29 30.62 -26.89
C LYS A 175 -2.32 31.76 -27.92
N SER A 176 -2.29 31.41 -29.20
CA SER A 176 -2.21 32.35 -30.32
C SER A 176 -3.38 33.33 -30.32
N TRP A 177 -3.06 34.60 -30.58
CA TRP A 177 -3.97 35.74 -30.42
C TRP A 177 -5.11 35.68 -31.45
N ARG A 178 -6.30 35.24 -31.02
CA ARG A 178 -7.42 34.87 -31.90
C ARG A 178 -8.03 36.10 -32.57
N TRP A 179 -7.77 36.30 -33.87
CA TRP A 179 -8.41 37.36 -34.70
C TRP A 179 -9.91 37.09 -35.01
N GLY A 180 -10.48 35.99 -34.49
CA GLY A 180 -11.87 35.57 -34.68
C GLY A 180 -12.94 36.67 -34.55
N PRO A 181 -12.97 37.54 -33.51
CA PRO A 181 -14.00 38.56 -33.39
C PRO A 181 -13.92 39.64 -34.48
N ILE A 182 -12.73 39.91 -35.03
CA ILE A 182 -12.55 40.86 -36.14
C ILE A 182 -13.11 40.25 -37.43
N VAL A 183 -12.79 38.98 -37.71
CA VAL A 183 -13.34 38.24 -38.86
C VAL A 183 -14.86 38.13 -38.75
N ALA A 184 -15.39 37.85 -37.55
CA ALA A 184 -16.83 37.80 -37.30
C ALA A 184 -17.52 39.16 -37.53
N MET A 185 -16.93 40.28 -37.05
CA MET A 185 -17.46 41.62 -37.34
C MET A 185 -17.49 41.93 -38.84
N VAL A 186 -16.42 41.62 -39.57
CA VAL A 186 -16.37 41.82 -41.03
C VAL A 186 -17.43 40.98 -41.73
N LEU A 187 -17.58 39.71 -41.34
CA LEU A 187 -18.55 38.78 -41.95
C LEU A 187 -19.99 39.20 -41.67
N ILE A 188 -20.31 39.63 -40.44
CA ILE A 188 -21.60 40.23 -40.08
C ILE A 188 -21.85 41.52 -40.88
N GLY A 189 -20.85 42.38 -41.03
CA GLY A 189 -20.93 43.60 -41.84
C GLY A 189 -21.23 43.33 -43.32
N THR A 190 -20.57 42.33 -43.91
CA THR A 190 -20.86 41.89 -45.30
C THR A 190 -22.24 41.25 -45.43
N LEU A 191 -22.69 40.49 -44.43
CA LEU A 191 -24.01 39.84 -44.47
C LEU A 191 -25.14 40.85 -44.28
N LEU A 192 -24.96 41.87 -43.44
CA LEU A 192 -25.91 42.99 -43.29
C LEU A 192 -25.98 43.86 -44.54
N THR A 193 -24.85 44.15 -45.20
CA THR A 193 -24.85 44.90 -46.46
C THR A 193 -25.44 44.09 -47.63
N PHE A 194 -25.23 42.77 -47.66
CA PHE A 194 -25.88 41.86 -48.61
C PHE A 194 -27.40 41.78 -48.38
N ALA A 195 -27.84 41.69 -47.11
CA ALA A 195 -29.26 41.75 -46.75
C ALA A 195 -29.89 43.11 -47.14
N GLY A 196 -29.18 44.22 -46.95
CA GLY A 196 -29.60 45.54 -47.43
C GLY A 196 -29.75 45.60 -48.96
N LEU A 197 -28.83 44.97 -49.70
CA LEU A 197 -28.92 44.82 -51.16
C LEU A 197 -30.10 43.94 -51.60
N LEU A 198 -30.45 42.89 -50.86
CA LEU A 198 -31.64 42.07 -51.12
C LEU A 198 -32.95 42.78 -50.73
N ALA A 199 -32.94 43.65 -49.72
CA ALA A 199 -34.10 44.41 -49.26
C ALA A 199 -34.40 45.65 -50.13
N PHE A 200 -33.38 46.37 -50.58
CA PHE A 200 -33.51 47.66 -51.29
C PHE A 200 -32.90 47.71 -52.70
N GLY A 201 -32.15 46.69 -53.12
CA GLY A 201 -31.52 46.65 -54.45
C GLY A 201 -32.48 46.36 -55.62
N PRO A 202 -32.02 46.50 -56.87
CA PRO A 202 -32.86 46.37 -58.07
C PRO A 202 -33.53 44.99 -58.21
N PRO A 203 -34.75 44.90 -58.77
CA PRO A 203 -35.56 43.66 -58.77
C PRO A 203 -34.86 42.51 -59.49
N HIS A 204 -34.25 42.77 -60.64
CA HIS A 204 -33.54 41.79 -61.47
C HIS A 204 -32.34 41.11 -60.79
N LEU A 205 -31.90 41.60 -59.61
CA LEU A 205 -30.90 40.92 -58.78
C LEU A 205 -31.55 39.92 -57.79
N ARG A 206 -32.76 40.21 -57.32
CA ARG A 206 -33.51 39.38 -56.36
C ARG A 206 -34.07 38.13 -57.04
N ASP A 207 -34.66 38.31 -58.21
CA ASP A 207 -35.30 37.24 -59.01
C ASP A 207 -34.31 36.11 -59.38
N ARG A 208 -33.02 36.44 -59.48
CA ARG A 208 -31.94 35.47 -59.73
C ARG A 208 -31.46 34.70 -58.49
N VAL A 209 -31.76 35.19 -57.29
CA VAL A 209 -31.42 34.51 -56.03
C VAL A 209 -32.58 33.63 -55.57
N THR A 210 -33.82 34.10 -55.69
CA THR A 210 -35.02 33.31 -55.35
C THR A 210 -35.20 32.10 -56.25
N ALA A 211 -34.92 32.23 -57.56
CA ALA A 211 -35.02 31.13 -58.52
C ALA A 211 -34.07 29.95 -58.27
N LEU A 212 -33.10 30.07 -57.35
CA LEU A 212 -32.14 29.00 -57.05
C LEU A 212 -32.65 28.02 -55.98
N TRP A 213 -33.63 28.40 -55.15
CA TRP A 213 -33.97 27.72 -53.88
C TRP A 213 -35.42 27.20 -53.79
N SER A 214 -36.17 27.16 -54.90
CA SER A 214 -37.52 26.56 -54.94
C SER A 214 -37.50 25.13 -55.50
N PRO A 215 -38.02 24.12 -54.77
CA PRO A 215 -38.18 22.76 -55.30
C PRO A 215 -39.44 22.64 -56.19
N PRO A 216 -39.51 21.64 -57.11
CA PRO A 216 -40.76 21.23 -57.73
C PRO A 216 -41.64 20.50 -56.70
N ALA A 217 -42.96 20.70 -56.77
CA ALA A 217 -43.92 20.06 -55.87
C ALA A 217 -44.48 18.75 -56.45
N GLU A 218 -44.84 17.82 -55.57
CA GLU A 218 -45.79 16.75 -55.87
C GLU A 218 -47.20 17.20 -55.47
N ASP A 219 -48.20 16.82 -56.26
CA ASP A 219 -49.62 16.85 -55.89
C ASP A 219 -50.26 15.54 -56.40
N ALA A 220 -51.31 15.07 -55.72
CA ALA A 220 -51.85 13.72 -55.88
C ALA A 220 -53.33 13.71 -56.29
N GLU A 221 -53.75 12.69 -57.05
CA GLU A 221 -55.17 12.30 -57.15
C GLU A 221 -55.33 10.79 -57.46
N GLN A 222 -56.57 10.29 -57.42
CA GLN A 222 -56.87 8.87 -57.25
C GLN A 222 -58.04 8.38 -58.15
N ALA A 223 -57.98 7.10 -58.54
CA ALA A 223 -59.04 6.26 -59.18
C ALA A 223 -59.36 6.46 -60.68
N GLU A 224 -59.27 5.38 -61.48
CA GLU A 224 -60.40 4.65 -62.12
C GLU A 224 -59.83 3.51 -63.03
N ALA A 225 -60.66 2.64 -63.61
CA ALA A 225 -60.31 1.41 -64.37
C ALA A 225 -61.22 1.27 -65.64
N PRO A 226 -61.13 0.24 -66.54
CA PRO A 226 -60.29 -0.97 -66.59
C PRO A 226 -59.63 -1.25 -67.99
N ALA A 227 -59.27 -2.51 -68.28
CA ALA A 227 -58.60 -3.05 -69.49
C ALA A 227 -59.60 -3.37 -70.67
N PRO A 228 -59.27 -4.00 -71.84
CA PRO A 228 -58.06 -4.77 -72.23
C PRO A 228 -57.48 -4.48 -73.68
N PRO A 229 -57.38 -5.37 -74.72
CA PRO A 229 -56.20 -5.45 -75.61
C PRO A 229 -56.49 -5.21 -77.13
N PRO A 230 -55.51 -5.43 -78.02
CA PRO A 230 -55.59 -6.59 -78.96
C PRO A 230 -54.24 -7.31 -79.14
N ASP A 231 -54.08 -8.58 -79.55
CA ASP A 231 -54.92 -9.63 -80.19
C ASP A 231 -54.94 -9.67 -81.75
N SER A 232 -54.60 -10.84 -82.30
CA SER A 232 -54.52 -11.34 -83.70
C SER A 232 -53.21 -12.17 -83.88
N ALA A 233 -53.22 -13.51 -83.84
CA ALA A 233 -53.65 -14.47 -84.88
C ALA A 233 -52.61 -14.63 -86.04
N THR A 234 -52.37 -15.81 -86.65
CA THR A 234 -53.16 -17.06 -86.70
C THR A 234 -52.28 -18.29 -87.04
N GLU A 235 -52.50 -19.47 -86.39
CA GLU A 235 -52.34 -20.86 -86.92
C GLU A 235 -50.96 -21.37 -87.45
N PRO A 236 -50.75 -22.70 -87.73
CA PRO A 236 -51.10 -23.88 -86.91
C PRO A 236 -50.07 -25.07 -86.91
N VAL A 237 -50.31 -26.07 -86.04
CA VAL A 237 -50.10 -27.54 -86.23
C VAL A 237 -48.69 -28.19 -86.14
N GLU A 238 -48.65 -29.31 -85.39
CA GLU A 238 -47.75 -30.51 -85.32
C GLU A 238 -46.21 -30.32 -85.47
N GLU A 239 -45.35 -30.71 -84.51
CA GLU A 239 -45.18 -31.99 -83.77
C GLU A 239 -44.55 -33.12 -84.60
N ASP A 240 -43.20 -33.23 -84.60
CA ASP A 240 -42.45 -34.32 -83.94
C ASP A 240 -40.89 -34.09 -84.03
N VAL A 241 -40.12 -34.81 -83.23
CA VAL A 241 -38.65 -35.07 -83.25
C VAL A 241 -37.66 -33.89 -83.10
N PRO A 242 -36.89 -33.85 -82.00
CA PRO A 242 -35.60 -33.18 -81.90
C PRO A 242 -34.40 -34.17 -81.85
N GLU A 243 -33.43 -34.00 -82.75
CA GLU A 243 -32.08 -34.60 -82.68
C GLU A 243 -31.08 -33.49 -83.09
N GLY A 244 -29.91 -33.30 -82.46
CA GLY A 244 -29.11 -34.26 -81.73
C GLY A 244 -28.01 -33.69 -80.80
N PRO A 245 -26.95 -34.49 -80.49
CA PRO A 245 -26.15 -34.39 -79.25
C PRO A 245 -24.63 -34.22 -79.60
N PRO A 246 -23.60 -34.82 -78.93
CA PRO A 246 -23.43 -35.42 -77.58
C PRO A 246 -22.20 -34.79 -76.83
N ALA A 247 -21.56 -35.33 -75.76
CA ALA A 247 -21.61 -36.64 -75.09
C ALA A 247 -21.12 -36.59 -73.62
N ALA A 248 -21.61 -37.54 -72.79
CA ALA A 248 -20.90 -38.42 -71.83
C ALA A 248 -19.96 -37.84 -70.72
N GLU A 249 -19.77 -38.46 -69.55
CA GLU A 249 -20.18 -39.79 -69.03
C GLU A 249 -20.29 -39.80 -67.47
N GLU A 250 -20.87 -40.87 -66.89
CA GLU A 250 -21.12 -41.11 -65.44
C GLU A 250 -20.55 -42.53 -65.06
N PRO A 251 -20.83 -43.28 -63.94
CA PRO A 251 -21.78 -43.13 -62.80
C PRO A 251 -21.14 -43.42 -61.38
N PRO A 252 -21.75 -44.15 -60.40
CA PRO A 252 -22.37 -43.66 -59.14
C PRO A 252 -21.70 -44.29 -57.86
N ALA A 253 -22.24 -44.49 -56.64
CA ALA A 253 -23.58 -44.39 -55.98
C ALA A 253 -23.46 -44.00 -54.47
N GLU A 254 -24.46 -44.33 -53.62
CA GLU A 254 -25.05 -43.30 -52.74
C GLU A 254 -25.73 -43.74 -51.41
N LYS A 255 -25.94 -42.75 -50.51
CA LYS A 255 -27.03 -42.52 -49.52
C LYS A 255 -27.40 -43.50 -48.36
N ALA A 256 -27.40 -42.91 -47.15
CA ALA A 256 -28.58 -42.65 -46.27
C ALA A 256 -28.95 -43.52 -45.02
N GLU A 257 -29.74 -42.86 -44.16
CA GLU A 257 -30.25 -43.09 -42.79
C GLU A 257 -31.82 -43.15 -42.83
N PRO A 258 -32.64 -43.19 -41.74
CA PRO A 258 -32.41 -43.46 -40.29
C PRO A 258 -33.49 -44.34 -39.55
N ALA A 259 -33.29 -44.57 -38.24
CA ALA A 259 -34.25 -44.60 -37.09
C ALA A 259 -35.31 -45.73 -36.79
N GLU A 260 -35.43 -45.98 -35.46
CA GLU A 260 -36.53 -46.45 -34.57
C GLU A 260 -37.03 -47.93 -34.41
N ALA A 261 -36.70 -48.49 -33.23
CA ALA A 261 -37.53 -49.19 -32.21
C ALA A 261 -38.32 -50.50 -32.47
N ALA A 262 -37.92 -51.59 -31.77
CA ALA A 262 -38.79 -52.62 -31.16
C ALA A 262 -38.04 -53.47 -30.08
N VAL A 263 -38.76 -54.23 -29.25
CA VAL A 263 -38.30 -54.98 -28.04
C VAL A 263 -38.32 -56.51 -28.27
N VAL A 264 -37.48 -57.30 -27.57
CA VAL A 264 -37.77 -58.67 -27.02
C VAL A 264 -36.62 -59.22 -26.14
N ASP A 265 -36.95 -60.21 -25.31
CA ASP A 265 -36.19 -61.09 -24.35
C ASP A 265 -34.74 -61.51 -24.74
N ASP A 266 -33.85 -62.00 -23.84
CA ASP A 266 -34.04 -63.05 -22.81
C ASP A 266 -33.02 -62.99 -21.63
N ALA A 267 -33.16 -63.88 -20.64
CA ALA A 267 -32.51 -63.88 -19.31
C ALA A 267 -31.68 -65.19 -19.02
N PRO A 268 -31.07 -65.39 -17.83
CA PRO A 268 -29.91 -66.29 -17.64
C PRO A 268 -30.25 -67.67 -17.01
N PRO A 269 -29.22 -68.50 -16.70
CA PRO A 269 -28.84 -68.71 -15.28
C PRO A 269 -27.30 -68.79 -15.07
N GLY A 270 -26.72 -68.83 -13.87
CA GLY A 270 -27.21 -68.76 -12.47
C GLY A 270 -25.99 -68.54 -11.54
N GLU A 271 -26.04 -67.95 -10.34
CA GLU A 271 -26.77 -68.30 -9.09
C GLU A 271 -25.87 -69.02 -8.05
N VAL A 272 -26.26 -69.03 -6.76
CA VAL A 272 -25.59 -69.54 -5.53
C VAL A 272 -24.72 -68.49 -4.79
N GLU A 273 -24.99 -68.09 -3.53
CA GLU A 273 -26.16 -68.30 -2.66
C GLU A 273 -26.29 -67.20 -1.55
N MET A 274 -27.35 -67.30 -0.73
CA MET A 274 -27.83 -66.40 0.34
C MET A 274 -27.07 -66.56 1.70
N PRO A 275 -27.38 -65.83 2.82
CA PRO A 275 -28.60 -65.05 3.13
C PRO A 275 -28.42 -63.65 3.81
N ALA A 276 -29.55 -62.98 4.01
CA ALA A 276 -29.71 -61.78 4.85
C ALA A 276 -30.57 -62.05 6.11
N ALA A 277 -30.41 -61.21 7.13
CA ALA A 277 -31.27 -61.10 8.32
C ALA A 277 -30.99 -59.73 9.00
N ALA A 278 -31.89 -59.08 9.73
CA ALA A 278 -33.36 -59.11 9.78
C ALA A 278 -33.80 -57.84 10.54
N THR A 279 -34.92 -57.20 10.18
CA THR A 279 -35.43 -56.02 10.91
C THR A 279 -36.26 -56.41 12.14
N PRO A 280 -36.02 -55.77 13.30
CA PRO A 280 -37.01 -55.62 14.36
C PRO A 280 -37.62 -54.21 14.36
N SER A 281 -38.77 -54.04 15.02
CA SER A 281 -39.52 -52.78 15.10
C SER A 281 -39.99 -52.51 16.54
N VAL A 282 -40.13 -51.22 16.91
CA VAL A 282 -40.94 -50.73 18.07
C VAL A 282 -40.31 -51.08 19.46
N PRO A 283 -40.50 -50.30 20.57
CA PRO A 283 -41.56 -49.32 20.84
C PRO A 283 -41.17 -47.91 21.34
N THR A 284 -42.17 -47.03 21.35
CA THR A 284 -42.26 -45.81 22.17
C THR A 284 -43.05 -46.06 23.46
N PRO A 285 -42.59 -45.55 24.61
CA PRO A 285 -43.44 -45.05 25.70
C PRO A 285 -43.10 -43.58 26.04
N ALA A 286 -44.01 -42.61 26.12
CA ALA A 286 -45.23 -42.47 26.95
C ALA A 286 -44.98 -41.84 28.34
N ALA A 287 -45.78 -40.82 28.65
CA ALA A 287 -45.93 -40.08 29.92
C ALA A 287 -47.40 -39.57 30.01
N PRO A 288 -47.91 -38.95 31.10
CA PRO A 288 -47.38 -38.72 32.45
C PRO A 288 -48.20 -39.49 33.53
N PRO A 289 -48.28 -39.07 34.82
CA PRO A 289 -49.17 -37.97 35.29
C PRO A 289 -48.44 -36.89 36.15
N THR A 290 -48.83 -35.60 36.23
CA THR A 290 -50.01 -34.95 36.88
C THR A 290 -50.06 -35.16 38.42
N THR A 291 -50.37 -34.17 39.29
CA THR A 291 -51.03 -32.85 39.15
C THR A 291 -50.58 -31.86 40.26
N ASP A 292 -50.59 -30.54 40.02
CA ASP A 292 -51.28 -29.53 40.86
C ASP A 292 -51.08 -28.08 40.34
N GLU A 293 -52.06 -27.62 39.57
CA GLU A 293 -52.48 -26.21 39.41
C GLU A 293 -53.59 -25.88 40.45
N PRO A 294 -54.12 -24.64 40.59
CA PRO A 294 -53.85 -23.38 39.85
C PRO A 294 -53.43 -22.23 40.79
N GLY A 295 -53.11 -21.00 40.35
CA GLY A 295 -53.07 -20.42 38.99
C GLY A 295 -53.41 -18.91 39.03
N SER A 296 -53.83 -18.37 37.87
CA SER A 296 -54.33 -16.98 37.64
C SER A 296 -53.30 -15.86 37.35
N GLU A 297 -53.40 -15.32 36.13
CA GLU A 297 -52.87 -14.03 35.63
C GLU A 297 -54.06 -13.30 34.95
N PRO A 298 -54.28 -11.98 35.18
CA PRO A 298 -53.91 -10.97 34.17
C PRO A 298 -53.38 -9.62 34.72
N ALA A 299 -52.74 -8.88 33.81
CA ALA A 299 -52.16 -7.52 33.93
C ALA A 299 -53.24 -6.39 34.04
N PRO A 300 -52.92 -5.05 34.03
CA PRO A 300 -51.63 -4.39 33.78
C PRO A 300 -51.28 -3.11 34.62
N ALA A 301 -50.08 -2.58 34.35
CA ALA A 301 -49.63 -1.16 34.40
C ALA A 301 -49.75 -0.30 35.67
N ASP A 302 -48.61 0.23 36.14
CA ASP A 302 -48.37 1.68 36.31
C ASP A 302 -46.87 1.99 36.60
N GLU A 303 -46.39 3.20 36.23
CA GLU A 303 -45.14 3.78 36.76
C GLU A 303 -45.45 4.57 38.04
N PRO A 304 -44.57 4.57 39.07
CA PRO A 304 -43.54 5.62 39.13
C PRO A 304 -42.18 5.18 39.71
N GLY A 305 -41.25 6.13 39.72
CA GLY A 305 -39.87 5.96 40.22
C GLY A 305 -39.68 6.06 41.74
N PRO A 306 -38.52 6.58 42.22
CA PRO A 306 -37.69 5.74 43.10
C PRO A 306 -37.63 6.18 44.58
N SER A 307 -37.37 5.21 45.47
CA SER A 307 -36.63 5.40 46.73
C SER A 307 -36.20 4.06 47.34
N ALA A 308 -35.09 4.08 48.09
CA ALA A 308 -34.67 2.98 48.97
C ALA A 308 -35.40 3.04 50.33
N PRO A 309 -35.17 2.05 51.20
CA PRO A 309 -34.92 2.36 52.61
C PRO A 309 -33.52 1.90 53.05
N ALA A 310 -32.92 2.67 53.95
CA ALA A 310 -31.66 2.32 54.63
C ALA A 310 -31.92 1.98 56.11
N ALA A 311 -30.95 1.32 56.74
CA ALA A 311 -30.72 1.32 58.19
C ALA A 311 -29.19 1.24 58.37
N GLU A 312 -28.49 2.35 58.64
CA GLU A 312 -28.39 3.08 59.92
C GLU A 312 -27.49 2.39 60.97
N MET A 313 -26.23 2.82 61.06
CA MET A 313 -25.70 3.70 62.13
C MET A 313 -24.58 4.55 61.47
N ALA A 314 -24.60 5.89 61.49
CA ALA A 314 -24.36 6.81 62.63
C ALA A 314 -22.96 6.60 63.25
N THR A 315 -22.06 7.58 63.34
CA THR A 315 -22.30 9.00 63.71
C THR A 315 -21.45 10.07 62.96
N ASP A 316 -21.99 11.29 62.95
CA ASP A 316 -21.46 12.63 62.61
C ASP A 316 -20.12 13.07 63.26
N ALA A 317 -19.42 14.15 62.83
CA ALA A 317 -19.39 14.93 61.57
C ALA A 317 -18.27 16.02 61.56
N GLU A 318 -18.25 16.84 60.50
CA GLU A 318 -17.87 18.27 60.46
C GLU A 318 -16.44 18.71 60.03
N THR A 319 -16.17 18.52 58.73
CA THR A 319 -15.99 19.61 57.73
C THR A 319 -15.16 20.87 58.05
N VAL A 320 -14.10 21.10 57.26
CA VAL A 320 -13.68 22.44 56.78
C VAL A 320 -13.33 22.35 55.28
N ALA A 321 -13.54 23.45 54.53
CA ALA A 321 -13.47 23.48 53.06
C ALA A 321 -12.04 23.59 52.46
N ALA A 322 -11.93 23.37 51.14
CA ALA A 322 -10.68 23.31 50.38
C ALA A 322 -10.12 24.70 49.97
N PRO A 323 -8.80 24.82 49.77
CA PRO A 323 -8.15 25.95 49.08
C PRO A 323 -8.04 25.73 47.55
N LEU A 324 -8.05 26.83 46.79
CA LEU A 324 -7.80 26.86 45.34
C LEU A 324 -6.28 26.88 45.03
N PRO A 325 -5.85 26.43 43.84
CA PRO A 325 -4.47 26.61 43.38
C PRO A 325 -4.17 28.08 43.02
N PRO A 326 -2.92 28.56 43.21
CA PRO A 326 -2.54 29.95 42.93
C PRO A 326 -2.26 30.23 41.45
N GLU A 327 -2.52 31.47 41.02
CA GLU A 327 -2.19 32.00 39.69
C GLU A 327 -0.67 32.31 39.55
N PRO A 328 -0.10 32.26 38.33
CA PRO A 328 1.30 32.61 38.09
C PRO A 328 1.53 34.13 38.06
N THR A 329 2.51 34.62 38.82
CA THR A 329 2.95 36.02 38.79
C THR A 329 3.83 36.34 37.55
N PRO A 330 3.78 37.58 37.02
CA PRO A 330 4.40 37.93 35.74
C PRO A 330 5.92 38.17 35.80
N ILE A 331 6.59 37.94 34.67
CA ILE A 331 7.99 38.29 34.43
C ILE A 331 8.10 39.80 34.14
N PRO A 332 8.98 40.55 34.82
CA PRO A 332 9.33 41.90 34.41
C PRO A 332 10.32 41.86 33.24
N ALA A 333 10.01 42.60 32.17
CA ALA A 333 10.97 42.94 31.13
C ALA A 333 11.27 44.43 31.21
N ASP A 334 12.55 44.81 31.12
CA ASP A 334 12.95 46.20 30.87
C ASP A 334 14.26 46.24 30.03
N LEU A 335 14.52 47.40 29.43
CA LEU A 335 15.52 47.66 28.40
C LEU A 335 16.87 48.08 29.06
N ASN A 336 18.01 48.27 28.40
CA ASN A 336 18.34 48.60 27.00
C ASN A 336 19.85 48.23 26.74
N PRO A 337 20.37 48.20 25.49
CA PRO A 337 21.75 47.76 25.22
C PRO A 337 22.79 48.91 25.17
N GLY A 338 24.08 48.54 25.22
CA GLY A 338 25.19 49.41 24.82
C GLY A 338 26.52 49.10 25.52
N GLY A 339 27.57 48.77 24.76
CA GLY A 339 28.94 48.58 25.30
C GLY A 339 29.86 47.78 24.39
N ASP A 340 30.72 48.46 23.63
CA ASP A 340 31.90 47.85 22.98
C ASP A 340 32.93 47.39 24.03
N VAL A 341 33.78 46.41 23.67
CA VAL A 341 35.25 46.55 23.56
C VAL A 341 35.87 45.25 23.01
N THR A 342 37.05 45.37 22.38
CA THR A 342 37.78 44.38 21.58
C THR A 342 38.34 43.15 22.33
N PRO A 343 38.61 42.02 21.63
CA PRO A 343 39.18 40.79 22.20
C PRO A 343 40.70 40.86 22.42
N ALA A 344 41.25 39.93 23.23
CA ALA A 344 42.69 39.70 23.39
C ALA A 344 43.04 38.21 23.63
N GLU A 345 43.86 37.69 22.70
CA GLU A 345 44.87 36.61 22.73
C GLU A 345 44.83 35.40 23.70
N MET A 346 45.34 34.28 23.15
CA MET A 346 45.80 33.07 23.85
C MET A 346 47.05 33.33 24.71
N PRO A 347 47.50 32.34 25.50
CA PRO A 347 48.71 31.66 25.03
C PRO A 347 48.63 30.11 25.05
N GLU A 348 49.69 29.48 24.55
CA GLU A 348 49.74 28.11 24.04
C GLU A 348 50.71 27.22 24.84
N GLY A 349 50.35 25.93 24.99
CA GLY A 349 51.30 24.80 25.03
C GLY A 349 52.19 24.58 26.26
N ALA A 350 51.98 23.44 26.95
CA ALA A 350 53.07 22.55 27.44
C ALA A 350 52.54 21.21 27.98
N ALA A 351 53.07 20.09 27.48
CA ALA A 351 52.94 18.75 28.06
C ALA A 351 53.99 17.79 27.44
N PRO A 352 54.33 16.65 28.05
CA PRO A 352 54.40 16.34 29.48
C PRO A 352 55.83 15.88 29.90
N GLY A 353 56.08 15.67 31.20
CA GLY A 353 57.38 15.19 31.71
C GLY A 353 57.25 14.12 32.79
N SER A 354 58.00 13.01 32.65
CA SER A 354 58.13 11.87 33.58
C SER A 354 59.26 10.93 33.09
N PRO A 355 59.81 9.99 33.88
CA PRO A 355 59.51 9.61 35.27
C PRO A 355 60.76 9.60 36.20
N THR A 356 60.60 9.23 37.49
CA THR A 356 61.53 8.40 38.31
C THR A 356 60.91 8.16 39.72
N PRO A 357 61.03 6.97 40.36
CA PRO A 357 60.26 6.61 41.56
C PRO A 357 61.04 6.62 42.90
N GLY A 358 60.31 6.70 44.03
CA GLY A 358 60.83 6.48 45.39
C GLY A 358 59.77 6.61 46.50
N ALA A 359 59.72 5.65 47.43
CA ALA A 359 58.77 5.55 48.56
C ALA A 359 59.31 6.23 49.85
N PRO A 360 58.60 6.27 51.02
CA PRO A 360 57.25 5.78 51.34
C PRO A 360 56.32 6.84 52.00
N ALA A 361 55.13 6.41 52.45
CA ALA A 361 54.10 7.28 53.03
C ALA A 361 54.16 7.41 54.58
N PRO A 362 53.62 8.52 55.15
CA PRO A 362 53.12 8.58 56.52
C PRO A 362 51.64 8.15 56.62
N GLU A 363 51.21 7.76 57.82
CA GLU A 363 49.91 7.15 58.11
C GLU A 363 48.97 8.09 58.89
N GLY A 364 47.65 7.99 58.64
CA GLY A 364 46.63 8.46 59.58
C GLY A 364 45.99 9.84 59.32
N ALA A 365 44.97 9.87 58.46
CA ALA A 365 43.86 10.83 58.53
C ALA A 365 42.54 10.09 58.22
N PRO A 366 41.39 10.41 58.87
CA PRO A 366 40.13 9.73 58.57
C PRO A 366 39.65 10.05 57.16
N ALA A 367 39.30 9.03 56.39
CA ALA A 367 38.64 9.24 55.10
C ALA A 367 37.20 9.74 55.33
N GLU A 368 36.82 10.80 54.61
CA GLU A 368 35.41 11.11 54.39
C GLU A 368 34.74 9.92 53.67
N PRO A 369 33.45 9.66 53.89
CA PRO A 369 32.76 8.56 53.21
C PRO A 369 32.77 8.83 51.71
N VAL A 370 33.55 8.01 50.98
CA VAL A 370 33.60 8.06 49.51
C VAL A 370 32.15 7.95 49.00
N PRO A 371 31.65 8.90 48.18
CA PRO A 371 30.33 8.75 47.61
C PRO A 371 30.28 7.42 46.86
N ALA A 372 29.21 6.64 47.08
CA ALA A 372 29.01 5.38 46.38
C ALA A 372 29.18 5.59 44.87
N PRO A 373 29.85 4.68 44.14
CA PRO A 373 30.17 4.89 42.74
C PRO A 373 28.88 5.23 41.99
N THR A 374 28.86 6.41 41.37
CA THR A 374 27.72 6.86 40.57
C THR A 374 27.37 5.72 39.61
N PRO A 375 26.11 5.25 39.57
CA PRO A 375 25.74 4.17 38.67
C PRO A 375 26.13 4.58 37.23
N PRO A 376 26.60 3.64 36.39
CA PRO A 376 26.90 3.95 35.01
C PRO A 376 25.67 4.59 34.36
N PRO A 377 25.85 5.60 33.48
CA PRO A 377 24.72 6.33 32.92
C PRO A 377 23.75 5.35 32.26
N SER A 378 22.53 5.25 32.80
CA SER A 378 21.52 4.24 32.40
C SER A 378 20.97 4.43 30.98
N THR A 379 21.51 5.41 30.25
CA THR A 379 21.19 5.76 28.87
C THR A 379 21.85 4.77 27.90
N PHE A 380 21.06 3.82 27.40
CA PHE A 380 21.45 2.86 26.36
C PHE A 380 21.75 3.56 25.02
N GLY A 381 20.94 4.57 24.68
CA GLY A 381 21.04 5.34 23.44
C GLY A 381 20.06 6.51 23.38
N ARG A 382 19.69 6.94 22.17
CA ARG A 382 18.69 8.00 21.93
C ARG A 382 17.82 7.70 20.71
N LEU A 383 16.53 8.01 20.80
CA LEU A 383 15.59 7.93 19.67
C LEU A 383 15.85 9.07 18.67
N SER A 384 16.46 8.76 17.51
CA SER A 384 16.83 9.73 16.47
C SER A 384 15.80 9.74 15.33
N THR A 385 14.54 10.03 15.69
CA THR A 385 13.39 9.80 14.82
C THR A 385 12.71 11.08 14.34
N SER A 386 12.06 11.03 13.18
CA SER A 386 11.41 12.21 12.58
C SER A 386 10.11 12.59 13.33
N LYS A 387 9.51 13.74 13.00
CA LYS A 387 8.18 14.11 13.54
C LYS A 387 7.05 13.17 13.08
N LEU A 388 7.23 12.52 11.93
CA LEU A 388 6.27 11.56 11.37
C LEU A 388 6.37 10.21 12.08
N GLU A 389 7.58 9.81 12.47
CA GLU A 389 7.81 8.49 13.06
C GLU A 389 7.22 8.32 14.46
N ILE A 390 6.99 7.06 14.79
CA ILE A 390 6.43 6.63 16.06
C ILE A 390 7.25 5.45 16.56
N LEU A 391 7.73 5.56 17.79
CA LEU A 391 8.16 4.43 18.61
C LEU A 391 7.33 4.46 19.88
N LEU A 392 6.80 3.30 20.27
CA LEU A 392 6.07 3.11 21.52
C LEU A 392 6.98 2.46 22.55
N LYS A 393 6.85 2.88 23.81
CA LYS A 393 7.45 2.22 24.97
C LYS A 393 6.32 1.66 25.83
N PHE A 394 6.51 0.45 26.36
CA PHE A 394 5.64 -0.11 27.39
C PHE A 394 5.96 0.51 28.76
N ASP A 395 4.95 0.95 29.49
CA ASP A 395 5.07 1.41 30.87
C ASP A 395 4.59 0.30 31.82
N PRO A 396 5.48 -0.33 32.61
CA PRO A 396 5.10 -1.44 33.49
C PRO A 396 4.30 -1.00 34.72
N ASP A 397 4.30 0.28 35.09
CA ASP A 397 3.55 0.77 36.27
C ASP A 397 2.06 0.99 35.96
N SER A 398 1.72 1.40 34.73
CA SER A 398 0.34 1.51 34.24
C SER A 398 -0.15 0.27 33.49
N GLY A 399 0.76 -0.46 32.83
CA GLY A 399 0.44 -1.50 31.85
C GLY A 399 0.09 -0.97 30.46
N ASP A 400 0.23 0.33 30.22
CA ASP A 400 -0.11 0.99 28.95
C ASP A 400 1.11 1.14 28.01
N TRP A 401 0.82 1.29 26.71
CA TRP A 401 1.80 1.71 25.71
C TRP A 401 1.76 3.22 25.49
N MET A 402 2.92 3.88 25.56
CA MET A 402 3.07 5.34 25.48
C MET A 402 3.97 5.73 24.29
N ARG A 403 3.62 6.81 23.57
CA ARG A 403 4.43 7.28 22.42
C ARG A 403 5.66 8.05 22.90
N MET A 404 6.84 7.58 22.54
CA MET A 404 8.09 8.24 22.91
C MET A 404 8.23 9.61 22.21
N PRO A 405 8.76 10.64 22.90
CA PRO A 405 9.15 11.89 22.25
C PRO A 405 10.39 11.70 21.36
N ALA A 406 10.44 12.38 20.21
CA ALA A 406 11.66 12.46 19.41
C ALA A 406 12.84 13.02 20.25
N ALA A 407 14.04 12.50 20.01
CA ALA A 407 15.25 12.76 20.81
C ALA A 407 15.21 12.29 22.27
N ALA A 408 14.21 11.48 22.69
CA ALA A 408 14.18 10.89 24.02
C ALA A 408 15.39 9.97 24.30
N PRO A 409 15.92 9.96 25.53
CA PRO A 409 16.89 8.95 25.95
C PRO A 409 16.22 7.57 25.98
N LEU A 410 17.00 6.56 25.62
CA LEU A 410 16.63 5.15 25.72
C LEU A 410 17.32 4.56 26.95
N GLN A 411 16.63 3.73 27.73
CA GLN A 411 17.15 3.12 28.96
C GLN A 411 17.30 1.60 28.82
N THR A 412 18.11 0.99 29.69
CA THR A 412 18.21 -0.47 29.79
C THR A 412 16.92 -1.05 30.37
N GLY A 413 16.37 -2.09 29.75
CA GLY A 413 15.05 -2.65 30.08
C GLY A 413 13.87 -1.92 29.43
N ASP A 414 14.12 -0.97 28.50
CA ASP A 414 13.06 -0.39 27.68
C ASP A 414 12.50 -1.46 26.72
N VAL A 415 11.26 -1.88 26.96
CA VAL A 415 10.47 -2.70 26.03
C VAL A 415 9.78 -1.76 25.03
N LEU A 416 10.06 -1.97 23.75
CA LEU A 416 9.77 -1.06 22.65
C LEU A 416 8.98 -1.74 21.53
N LEU A 417 8.15 -0.95 20.85
CA LEU A 417 7.35 -1.39 19.71
C LEU A 417 7.33 -0.31 18.62
N SER A 418 7.79 -0.68 17.43
CA SER A 418 7.53 0.05 16.18
C SER A 418 6.16 -0.39 15.62
N PRO A 419 5.21 0.51 15.37
CA PRO A 419 3.92 0.14 14.77
C PRO A 419 4.03 -0.06 13.23
N PRO A 420 3.06 -0.73 12.59
CA PRO A 420 3.03 -0.93 11.15
C PRO A 420 3.21 0.38 10.35
N LEU A 421 3.92 0.29 9.23
CA LEU A 421 4.27 1.39 8.31
C LEU A 421 5.25 2.47 8.85
N TYR A 422 5.61 2.48 10.13
CA TYR A 422 6.61 3.40 10.67
C TYR A 422 8.03 2.80 10.56
N ARG A 423 9.06 3.65 10.49
CA ARG A 423 10.47 3.25 10.40
C ARG A 423 11.37 3.99 11.40
N PRO A 424 11.13 3.88 12.72
CA PRO A 424 11.84 4.68 13.71
C PRO A 424 13.32 4.27 13.86
N THR A 425 14.21 5.26 13.83
CA THR A 425 15.66 5.07 14.01
C THR A 425 16.12 5.37 15.43
N LEU A 426 16.89 4.44 16.00
CA LEU A 426 17.48 4.47 17.34
C LEU A 426 19.01 4.53 17.22
N ASN A 427 19.64 5.52 17.84
CA ASN A 427 21.10 5.66 17.84
C ASN A 427 21.62 5.07 19.15
N LEU A 428 22.29 3.93 19.05
CA LEU A 428 22.89 3.24 20.19
C LEU A 428 24.29 3.83 20.44
N SER A 429 24.74 3.81 21.69
CA SER A 429 25.96 4.53 22.11
C SER A 429 27.28 3.97 21.56
N THR A 430 27.25 2.84 20.83
CA THR A 430 28.39 2.17 20.17
C THR A 430 28.56 2.53 18.68
N ASN A 431 28.15 3.72 18.25
CA ASN A 431 28.15 4.16 16.84
C ASN A 431 27.25 3.30 15.91
N LEU A 432 26.30 2.58 16.49
CA LEU A 432 25.38 1.68 15.81
C LEU A 432 24.00 2.32 15.72
N ASN A 433 23.53 2.56 14.51
CA ASN A 433 22.18 3.04 14.23
C ASN A 433 21.31 1.82 13.91
N VAL A 434 20.17 1.69 14.58
CA VAL A 434 19.20 0.61 14.37
C VAL A 434 17.87 1.26 13.99
N GLN A 435 17.42 1.03 12.76
CA GLN A 435 16.11 1.43 12.27
C GLN A 435 15.19 0.20 12.25
N ALA A 436 14.06 0.26 12.95
CA ALA A 436 13.00 -0.74 12.76
C ALA A 436 12.28 -0.50 11.42
N ASP A 437 11.77 -1.56 10.80
CA ASP A 437 11.00 -1.51 9.55
C ASP A 437 9.60 -2.10 9.77
N GLY A 438 8.60 -1.22 9.87
CA GLY A 438 7.21 -1.60 10.12
C GLY A 438 7.00 -2.14 11.55
N ALA A 439 6.26 -3.26 11.65
CA ALA A 439 5.92 -3.88 12.93
C ALA A 439 7.11 -4.63 13.53
N ALA A 440 7.65 -4.15 14.65
CA ALA A 440 8.79 -4.79 15.33
C ALA A 440 8.76 -4.55 16.84
N ARG A 441 8.92 -5.61 17.65
CA ARG A 441 8.92 -5.56 19.12
C ARG A 441 10.23 -6.11 19.69
N PHE A 442 10.87 -5.33 20.56
CA PHE A 442 12.21 -5.60 21.06
C PHE A 442 12.45 -4.96 22.43
N GLU A 443 13.43 -5.45 23.19
CA GLU A 443 13.88 -4.88 24.46
C GLU A 443 15.36 -4.50 24.39
N LEU A 444 15.69 -3.36 25.00
CA LEU A 444 17.07 -2.92 25.21
C LEU A 444 17.68 -3.60 26.44
N ALA A 445 17.92 -4.91 26.34
CA ALA A 445 18.26 -5.83 27.43
C ALA A 445 19.64 -5.62 28.09
N GLY A 446 20.33 -4.51 27.80
CA GLY A 446 21.55 -4.07 28.49
C GLY A 446 22.84 -4.31 27.71
N TRP A 447 23.90 -4.67 28.42
CA TRP A 447 25.26 -4.70 27.91
C TRP A 447 25.97 -6.00 28.28
N SER A 448 26.68 -6.59 27.33
CA SER A 448 27.53 -7.75 27.58
C SER A 448 28.78 -7.35 28.40
N PRO A 449 29.49 -8.30 29.04
CA PRO A 449 30.75 -8.02 29.72
C PRO A 449 31.81 -7.36 28.82
N GLU A 450 31.75 -7.62 27.52
CA GLU A 450 32.60 -7.08 26.45
C GLU A 450 32.14 -5.69 25.96
N GLN A 451 31.10 -5.11 26.58
CA GLN A 451 30.48 -3.82 26.22
C GLN A 451 29.80 -3.80 24.84
N ALA A 452 29.38 -4.96 24.33
CA ALA A 452 28.41 -5.01 23.23
C ALA A 452 26.99 -4.71 23.76
N PRO A 453 26.17 -3.90 23.08
CA PRO A 453 24.76 -3.75 23.43
C PRO A 453 24.04 -5.08 23.18
N ILE A 454 23.05 -5.38 24.02
CA ILE A 454 22.17 -6.54 23.88
C ILE A 454 20.80 -6.05 23.40
N LEU A 455 20.35 -6.56 22.26
CA LEU A 455 19.03 -6.31 21.69
C LEU A 455 18.24 -7.63 21.71
N ASP A 456 17.20 -7.69 22.53
CA ASP A 456 16.31 -8.86 22.61
C ASP A 456 15.14 -8.64 21.65
N VAL A 457 14.92 -9.53 20.68
CA VAL A 457 13.97 -9.31 19.57
C VAL A 457 12.90 -10.39 19.57
N ALA A 458 11.65 -9.98 19.84
CA ALA A 458 10.51 -10.90 19.82
C ALA A 458 10.02 -11.19 18.38
N TYR A 459 10.05 -10.17 17.50
CA TYR A 459 9.77 -10.25 16.06
C TYR A 459 10.08 -8.90 15.39
N GLY A 460 10.19 -8.91 14.06
CA GLY A 460 10.19 -7.72 13.21
C GLY A 460 11.42 -7.58 12.33
N ARG A 461 11.47 -6.49 11.56
CA ARG A 461 12.56 -6.17 10.64
C ARG A 461 13.38 -4.99 11.14
N PHE A 462 14.68 -5.03 10.87
CA PHE A 462 15.62 -4.00 11.26
C PHE A 462 16.67 -3.77 10.17
N LEU A 463 17.01 -2.51 9.95
CA LEU A 463 18.17 -2.07 9.18
C LEU A 463 19.19 -1.47 10.15
N MET A 464 20.43 -1.93 10.06
CA MET A 464 21.51 -1.55 10.97
C MET A 464 22.69 -0.99 10.20
N LEU A 465 23.24 0.13 10.66
CA LEU A 465 24.37 0.83 10.05
C LEU A 465 25.35 1.26 11.14
N THR A 466 26.61 0.84 11.01
CA THR A 466 27.71 1.37 11.82
C THR A 466 28.34 2.59 11.19
N VAL A 467 28.89 3.48 12.01
CA VAL A 467 29.71 4.61 11.54
C VAL A 467 31.05 4.70 12.27
N GLY A 468 32.11 5.11 11.56
CA GLY A 468 33.38 5.50 12.16
C GLY A 468 34.48 4.43 12.14
N LYS A 469 34.41 3.43 13.01
CA LYS A 469 35.44 2.36 13.13
C LYS A 469 34.82 1.00 12.83
N GLY A 470 35.61 0.07 12.28
CA GLY A 470 35.18 -1.32 12.09
C GLY A 470 35.28 -2.15 13.38
N SER A 471 34.75 -3.37 13.32
CA SER A 471 34.62 -4.31 14.45
C SER A 471 33.69 -3.82 15.57
N ASN A 472 32.51 -3.32 15.23
CA ASN A 472 31.46 -3.02 16.22
C ASN A 472 30.65 -4.29 16.53
N PRO A 473 30.55 -4.73 17.80
CA PRO A 473 29.71 -5.83 18.19
C PRO A 473 28.28 -5.40 18.54
N LEU A 474 27.33 -6.30 18.33
CA LEU A 474 25.94 -6.27 18.80
C LEU A 474 25.60 -7.71 19.23
N LYS A 475 25.05 -7.90 20.44
CA LYS A 475 24.49 -9.20 20.82
C LYS A 475 22.99 -9.19 20.54
N LEU A 476 22.54 -10.09 19.67
CA LEU A 476 21.13 -10.36 19.41
C LEU A 476 20.67 -11.47 20.35
N ARG A 477 19.54 -11.28 21.05
CA ARG A 477 18.84 -12.37 21.74
C ARG A 477 17.50 -12.65 21.08
N VAL A 478 17.17 -13.93 20.86
CA VAL A 478 15.87 -14.41 20.35
C VAL A 478 15.55 -15.75 21.01
N ASP A 479 14.35 -15.91 21.55
CA ASP A 479 13.92 -17.12 22.30
C ASP A 479 14.89 -17.57 23.40
N GLY A 480 15.62 -16.62 24.00
CA GLY A 480 16.63 -16.85 25.03
C GLY A 480 18.04 -17.17 24.50
N HIS A 481 18.18 -17.52 23.22
CA HIS A 481 19.47 -17.78 22.58
C HIS A 481 20.20 -16.48 22.25
N GLU A 482 21.50 -16.37 22.54
CA GLU A 482 22.31 -15.18 22.27
C GLU A 482 23.32 -15.39 21.12
N THR A 483 23.21 -14.61 20.05
CA THR A 483 24.14 -14.59 18.91
C THR A 483 24.93 -13.28 18.88
N LEU A 484 26.25 -13.35 18.68
CA LEU A 484 27.11 -12.17 18.52
C LEU A 484 27.22 -11.80 17.03
N LEU A 485 26.72 -10.62 16.69
CA LEU A 485 26.85 -10.00 15.37
C LEU A 485 28.00 -8.97 15.42
N THR A 486 29.04 -9.17 14.62
CA THR A 486 30.17 -8.24 14.52
C THR A 486 30.21 -7.61 13.13
N PHE A 487 30.01 -6.31 13.09
CA PHE A 487 30.15 -5.47 11.90
C PHE A 487 31.66 -5.23 11.67
N VAL A 488 32.27 -5.97 10.74
CA VAL A 488 33.74 -6.02 10.63
C VAL A 488 34.29 -4.75 9.99
N ASP A 489 33.65 -4.23 8.95
CA ASP A 489 34.08 -3.02 8.26
C ASP A 489 33.50 -1.74 8.92
N PRO A 490 34.14 -0.56 8.75
CA PRO A 490 33.72 0.68 9.42
C PRO A 490 32.30 1.17 9.13
N GLU A 491 31.82 0.92 7.91
CA GLU A 491 30.52 1.38 7.39
C GLU A 491 29.67 0.18 6.94
N SER A 492 29.82 -0.97 7.63
CA SER A 492 29.02 -2.16 7.39
C SER A 492 27.52 -1.89 7.62
N THR A 493 26.69 -2.48 6.76
CA THR A 493 25.23 -2.47 6.91
C THR A 493 24.66 -3.89 6.90
N LEU A 494 23.68 -4.10 7.77
CA LEU A 494 23.00 -5.36 7.97
C LEU A 494 21.49 -5.16 7.88
N ALA A 495 20.80 -6.07 7.22
CA ALA A 495 19.36 -6.24 7.37
C ALA A 495 19.06 -7.51 8.19
N LEU A 496 18.14 -7.40 9.14
CA LEU A 496 17.74 -8.45 10.07
C LEU A 496 16.22 -8.63 10.00
N GLU A 497 15.74 -9.85 9.86
CA GLU A 497 14.32 -10.20 9.90
C GLU A 497 14.10 -11.35 10.88
N VAL A 498 13.34 -11.09 11.96
CA VAL A 498 12.95 -12.09 12.96
C VAL A 498 11.48 -12.43 12.77
N VAL A 499 11.23 -13.64 12.32
CA VAL A 499 9.89 -14.17 12.02
C VAL A 499 9.64 -15.46 12.79
N ARG A 500 8.37 -15.85 12.97
CA ARG A 500 7.99 -17.15 13.52
C ARG A 500 7.23 -17.92 12.46
N GLU A 501 7.66 -19.15 12.18
CA GLU A 501 7.03 -19.94 11.14
C GLU A 501 5.69 -20.51 11.60
N ARG A 502 4.65 -20.33 10.76
CA ARG A 502 3.31 -20.89 10.98
C ARG A 502 3.24 -22.30 10.39
N VAL A 503 3.56 -23.31 11.20
CA VAL A 503 3.45 -24.72 10.80
C VAL A 503 1.97 -25.12 10.67
N PRO A 504 1.47 -25.50 9.47
CA PRO A 504 0.06 -25.80 9.29
C PRO A 504 -0.39 -26.97 10.16
N GLY A 505 -1.43 -26.76 10.96
CA GLY A 505 -2.04 -27.82 11.76
C GLY A 505 -1.35 -28.15 13.09
N GLN A 506 -0.40 -27.32 13.53
CA GLN A 506 0.16 -27.27 14.89
C GLN A 506 -0.50 -26.11 15.67
N ASP A 507 -0.92 -26.32 16.93
CA ASP A 507 -1.59 -25.30 17.75
C ASP A 507 -0.57 -24.47 18.56
N PRO A 508 -0.39 -23.15 18.30
CA PRO A 508 0.66 -22.36 18.94
C PRO A 508 0.48 -22.11 20.45
N VAL A 509 -0.67 -22.47 21.05
CA VAL A 509 -0.82 -22.50 22.52
C VAL A 509 -0.15 -23.74 23.12
N ALA A 510 -0.23 -24.89 22.43
CA ALA A 510 0.30 -26.17 22.91
C ALA A 510 1.75 -26.42 22.46
N GLU A 511 2.09 -25.98 21.25
CA GLU A 511 3.37 -26.19 20.58
C GLU A 511 3.86 -24.86 19.98
N PRO A 512 4.66 -24.06 20.71
CA PRO A 512 5.01 -22.70 20.29
C PRO A 512 5.87 -22.66 19.02
N SER A 513 5.57 -21.72 18.10
CA SER A 513 6.36 -21.50 16.89
C SER A 513 7.78 -21.00 17.19
N THR A 514 8.78 -21.78 16.79
CA THR A 514 10.21 -21.40 16.79
C THR A 514 10.43 -20.11 16.00
N ALA A 515 11.23 -19.19 16.55
CA ALA A 515 11.71 -18.04 15.78
C ALA A 515 12.82 -18.46 14.79
N VAL A 516 12.74 -17.90 13.58
CA VAL A 516 13.78 -17.95 12.55
C VAL A 516 14.28 -16.52 12.35
N VAL A 517 15.61 -16.37 12.43
CA VAL A 517 16.29 -15.10 12.20
C VAL A 517 16.97 -15.16 10.84
N HIS A 518 16.61 -14.27 9.92
CA HIS A 518 17.33 -14.08 8.66
C HIS A 518 18.27 -12.88 8.78
N VAL A 519 19.54 -13.10 8.43
CA VAL A 519 20.63 -12.14 8.56
C VAL A 519 21.21 -11.89 7.16
N TYR A 520 21.07 -10.68 6.62
CA TYR A 520 21.51 -10.30 5.27
C TYR A 520 22.59 -9.22 5.33
N SER A 521 23.77 -9.46 4.75
CA SER A 521 24.76 -8.39 4.60
C SER A 521 24.41 -7.49 3.43
N THR A 522 23.96 -6.28 3.74
CA THR A 522 23.65 -5.24 2.74
C THR A 522 24.85 -4.35 2.44
N GLY A 523 25.95 -4.48 3.19
CA GLY A 523 27.18 -3.70 3.01
C GLY A 523 28.34 -4.18 3.89
N GLY A 524 29.51 -4.39 3.27
CA GLY A 524 30.71 -4.87 3.96
C GLY A 524 30.63 -6.33 4.42
N LEU A 525 31.50 -6.70 5.37
CA LEU A 525 31.56 -8.02 5.99
C LEU A 525 30.91 -8.00 7.38
N ILE A 526 29.93 -8.89 7.59
CA ILE A 526 29.40 -9.21 8.91
C ILE A 526 29.97 -10.55 9.36
N ARG A 527 30.30 -10.71 10.64
CA ARG A 527 30.61 -12.00 11.26
C ARG A 527 29.51 -12.34 12.27
N ILE A 528 29.06 -13.58 12.24
CA ILE A 528 28.05 -14.14 13.14
C ILE A 528 28.74 -15.22 13.98
N GLU A 529 28.61 -15.16 15.30
CA GLU A 529 29.14 -16.16 16.24
C GLU A 529 28.01 -16.65 17.15
N ASP A 530 27.81 -17.97 17.19
CA ASP A 530 26.72 -18.62 17.94
C ASP A 530 27.09 -18.98 19.39
N GLU A 531 26.13 -19.54 20.14
CA GLU A 531 26.33 -19.93 21.55
C GLU A 531 27.37 -21.05 21.75
N ALA A 532 27.72 -21.79 20.69
CA ALA A 532 28.77 -22.80 20.70
C ALA A 532 30.14 -22.25 20.27
N GLY A 533 30.22 -20.97 19.88
CA GLY A 533 31.41 -20.34 19.31
C GLY A 533 31.69 -20.76 17.86
N ALA A 534 30.67 -21.25 17.13
CA ALA A 534 30.77 -21.46 15.70
C ALA A 534 30.66 -20.11 14.97
N ILE A 535 31.61 -19.85 14.07
CA ILE A 535 31.75 -18.57 13.39
C ILE A 535 31.37 -18.71 11.91
N GLN A 536 30.37 -17.96 11.47
CA GLN A 536 30.01 -17.76 10.07
C GLN A 536 30.40 -16.34 9.63
N GLU A 537 31.08 -16.23 8.49
CA GLU A 537 31.35 -14.94 7.86
C GLU A 537 30.36 -14.69 6.71
N LEU A 538 29.78 -13.49 6.67
CA LEU A 538 28.68 -13.11 5.79
C LEU A 538 29.10 -11.92 4.91
N PRO A 539 29.62 -12.19 3.69
CA PRO A 539 29.99 -11.14 2.75
C PRO A 539 28.75 -10.45 2.16
N TYR A 540 28.96 -9.32 1.49
CA TYR A 540 27.93 -8.57 0.76
C TYR A 540 27.07 -9.46 -0.17
N GLU A 541 25.75 -9.25 -0.16
CA GLU A 541 24.75 -10.06 -0.88
C GLU A 541 24.70 -11.56 -0.45
N ALA A 542 25.22 -11.89 0.74
CA ALA A 542 24.96 -13.17 1.38
C ALA A 542 23.90 -13.06 2.49
N MET A 543 23.18 -14.18 2.67
CA MET A 543 22.18 -14.42 3.71
C MET A 543 22.61 -15.62 4.56
N ALA A 544 22.50 -15.51 5.87
CA ALA A 544 22.49 -16.65 6.80
C ALA A 544 21.13 -16.72 7.51
N SER A 545 20.80 -17.89 8.06
CA SER A 545 19.64 -18.05 8.95
C SER A 545 20.09 -18.61 10.30
N ILE A 546 19.40 -18.25 11.37
CA ILE A 546 19.61 -18.76 12.73
C ILE A 546 18.30 -19.39 13.20
N VAL A 547 18.37 -20.63 13.68
CA VAL A 547 17.20 -21.40 14.13
C VAL A 547 17.56 -22.09 15.45
N GLY A 548 16.85 -21.78 16.54
CA GLY A 548 17.17 -22.33 17.87
C GLY A 548 18.60 -22.06 18.31
N GLY A 549 19.09 -20.83 18.09
CA GLY A 549 20.47 -20.40 18.36
C GLY A 549 21.52 -20.86 17.34
N ALA A 550 21.28 -21.94 16.58
CA ALA A 550 22.24 -22.50 15.64
C ALA A 550 22.27 -21.74 14.30
N VAL A 551 23.44 -21.20 13.95
CA VAL A 551 23.67 -20.50 12.67
C VAL A 551 23.82 -21.52 11.54
N GLN A 552 23.09 -21.30 10.45
CA GLN A 552 23.16 -22.11 9.23
C GLN A 552 24.18 -21.52 8.23
N ASP A 553 24.73 -22.39 7.36
CA ASP A 553 25.67 -22.00 6.31
C ASP A 553 25.17 -20.79 5.48
N SER A 554 26.04 -19.80 5.26
CA SER A 554 25.69 -18.63 4.45
C SER A 554 25.50 -18.98 2.97
N VAL A 555 24.43 -18.46 2.35
CA VAL A 555 24.15 -18.58 0.91
C VAL A 555 24.16 -17.21 0.23
N GLN A 556 24.60 -17.14 -1.04
CA GLN A 556 24.41 -15.92 -1.83
C GLN A 556 22.90 -15.76 -2.12
N ALA A 557 22.34 -14.59 -1.82
CA ALA A 557 20.92 -14.33 -1.96
C ALA A 557 20.66 -12.90 -2.46
N ALA A 558 19.65 -12.74 -3.31
CA ALA A 558 19.17 -11.39 -3.65
C ALA A 558 18.61 -10.72 -2.39
N LEU A 559 19.00 -9.47 -2.15
CA LEU A 559 18.52 -8.71 -1.00
C LEU A 559 17.00 -8.48 -1.10
N PRO A 560 16.21 -8.69 -0.02
CA PRO A 560 14.78 -8.42 -0.03
C PRO A 560 14.48 -6.94 -0.35
N GLU A 561 13.42 -6.65 -1.09
CA GLU A 561 13.14 -5.28 -1.56
C GLU A 561 12.99 -4.25 -0.42
N TRP A 562 12.52 -4.71 0.76
CA TRP A 562 12.36 -3.88 1.97
C TRP A 562 13.70 -3.34 2.51
N THR A 563 14.84 -3.95 2.16
CA THR A 563 16.16 -3.49 2.62
C THR A 563 16.66 -2.24 1.90
N THR A 564 16.11 -1.94 0.72
CA THR A 564 16.65 -0.93 -0.21
C THR A 564 15.82 0.33 -0.26
N THR A 565 14.48 0.21 -0.28
CA THR A 565 13.57 1.35 -0.49
C THR A 565 12.34 1.22 0.42
N GLU A 566 11.88 2.34 0.99
CA GLU A 566 10.57 2.38 1.68
C GLU A 566 9.43 2.18 0.66
N GLN A 567 8.75 1.04 0.73
CA GLN A 567 7.60 0.74 -0.11
C GLN A 567 6.30 1.17 0.58
N LEU A 568 5.78 2.35 0.22
CA LEU A 568 4.47 2.83 0.65
C LEU A 568 3.67 3.37 -0.54
N THR A 569 2.43 2.95 -0.66
CA THR A 569 1.44 3.59 -1.53
C THR A 569 1.05 4.97 -0.98
N ASP A 570 0.53 5.87 -1.84
CA ASP A 570 0.02 7.18 -1.41
C ASP A 570 -1.03 7.08 -0.29
N ALA A 571 -1.88 6.05 -0.35
CA ALA A 571 -2.90 5.75 0.66
C ALA A 571 -2.26 5.41 2.03
N GLN A 572 -1.27 4.52 2.04
CA GLN A 572 -0.51 4.16 3.24
C GLN A 572 0.30 5.36 3.78
N GLY A 573 0.99 6.10 2.91
CA GLY A 573 1.74 7.30 3.28
C GLY A 573 0.85 8.42 3.84
N LYS A 574 -0.37 8.58 3.31
CA LYS A 574 -1.42 9.46 3.88
C LYS A 574 -1.87 8.95 5.25
N ALA A 575 -2.23 7.67 5.37
CA ALA A 575 -2.71 7.10 6.63
C ALA A 575 -1.67 7.20 7.76
N ARG A 576 -0.40 6.96 7.45
CA ARG A 576 0.75 7.13 8.36
C ARG A 576 0.86 8.56 8.89
N ARG A 577 0.73 9.56 8.00
CA ARG A 577 0.77 11.00 8.34
C ARG A 577 -0.43 11.42 9.18
N GLU A 578 -1.62 10.99 8.82
CA GLU A 578 -2.84 11.33 9.56
C GLU A 578 -2.82 10.68 10.95
N LEU A 579 -2.63 9.36 11.06
CA LEU A 579 -2.56 8.66 12.35
C LEU A 579 -1.49 9.25 13.27
N GLY A 580 -0.28 9.50 12.75
CA GLY A 580 0.82 10.08 13.52
C GLY A 580 0.62 11.54 13.94
N GLY A 581 -0.36 12.24 13.35
CA GLY A 581 -0.82 13.55 13.79
C GLY A 581 -1.80 13.51 14.97
N TYR A 582 -2.52 12.40 15.16
CA TYR A 582 -3.51 12.25 16.24
C TYR A 582 -2.99 11.55 17.50
N LEU A 583 -1.95 10.72 17.39
CA LEU A 583 -1.38 10.02 18.55
C LEU A 583 -0.55 10.97 19.45
N GLU A 584 -1.21 11.48 20.50
CA GLU A 584 -0.61 12.26 21.59
C GLU A 584 0.33 11.39 22.44
N LYS A 585 1.32 12.03 23.07
CA LYS A 585 2.38 11.36 23.84
C LYS A 585 1.96 11.01 25.27
N ASP A 586 1.19 11.90 25.88
CA ASP A 586 0.88 11.89 27.31
C ASP A 586 -0.44 11.15 27.62
N LYS A 587 -0.87 10.27 26.70
CA LYS A 587 -2.09 9.46 26.76
C LYS A 587 -1.80 8.01 26.33
N PRO A 588 -2.41 7.00 26.97
CA PRO A 588 -2.36 5.61 26.52
C PRO A 588 -2.71 5.45 25.03
N ILE A 589 -1.85 4.75 24.30
CA ILE A 589 -1.96 4.65 22.83
C ILE A 589 -3.07 3.67 22.43
N GLY A 590 -3.31 2.60 23.18
CA GLY A 590 -4.42 1.67 22.93
C GLY A 590 -5.80 2.35 22.98
N LEU A 591 -6.01 3.28 23.93
CA LEU A 591 -7.23 4.08 24.01
C LEU A 591 -7.43 4.96 22.76
N GLN A 592 -6.40 5.68 22.34
CA GLN A 592 -6.43 6.55 21.16
C GLN A 592 -6.64 5.74 19.86
N LEU A 593 -5.98 4.59 19.73
CA LEU A 593 -6.14 3.69 18.60
C LEU A 593 -7.54 3.08 18.54
N ARG A 594 -8.14 2.69 19.67
CA ARG A 594 -9.53 2.19 19.71
C ARG A 594 -10.55 3.24 19.28
N GLU A 595 -10.33 4.52 19.60
CA GLU A 595 -11.17 5.61 19.09
C GLU A 595 -11.03 5.76 17.57
N LEU A 596 -9.80 5.73 17.03
CA LEU A 596 -9.54 5.85 15.59
C LEU A 596 -9.97 4.60 14.78
N ALA A 597 -9.96 3.42 15.39
CA ALA A 597 -10.47 2.17 14.82
C ALA A 597 -12.01 2.11 14.80
N SER A 598 -12.69 2.87 15.66
CA SER A 598 -14.16 2.89 15.73
C SER A 598 -14.77 3.59 14.52
N ALA A 599 -15.63 2.88 13.77
CA ALA A 599 -16.37 3.44 12.63
C ALA A 599 -17.28 4.63 12.98
N GLN A 600 -17.51 4.90 14.27
CA GLN A 600 -18.27 6.07 14.75
C GLN A 600 -17.44 7.37 14.78
N HIS A 601 -16.11 7.28 14.78
CA HIS A 601 -15.25 8.46 14.90
C HIS A 601 -15.18 9.28 13.61
N VAL A 602 -15.04 10.61 13.72
CA VAL A 602 -15.14 11.55 12.58
C VAL A 602 -14.10 11.26 11.49
N LEU A 603 -12.90 10.84 11.90
CA LEU A 603 -11.78 10.50 11.02
C LEU A 603 -11.85 9.08 10.45
N ALA A 604 -12.62 8.19 11.09
CA ALA A 604 -12.76 6.79 10.69
C ALA A 604 -13.48 6.62 9.33
N ARG A 605 -13.92 7.74 8.73
CA ARG A 605 -14.30 7.87 7.31
C ARG A 605 -13.15 7.55 6.36
N HIS A 606 -11.89 7.76 6.76
CA HIS A 606 -10.72 7.30 6.02
C HIS A 606 -10.45 5.84 6.41
N ARG A 607 -10.80 4.90 5.52
CA ARG A 607 -10.72 3.45 5.75
C ARG A 607 -9.27 2.99 5.96
N GLU A 608 -8.34 3.72 5.37
CA GLU A 608 -6.90 3.53 5.42
C GLU A 608 -6.38 3.79 6.85
N VAL A 609 -6.83 4.90 7.47
CA VAL A 609 -6.50 5.26 8.87
C VAL A 609 -7.16 4.31 9.84
N ARG A 610 -8.45 3.97 9.62
CA ARG A 610 -9.20 3.01 10.44
C ARG A 610 -8.51 1.65 10.47
N THR A 611 -8.11 1.16 9.30
CA THR A 611 -7.37 -0.10 9.15
C THR A 611 -5.99 -0.01 9.80
N LEU A 612 -5.23 1.07 9.58
CA LEU A 612 -3.91 1.21 10.22
C LEU A 612 -4.02 1.20 11.75
N ALA A 613 -5.04 1.86 12.33
CA ALA A 613 -5.29 1.81 13.77
C ALA A 613 -5.64 0.39 14.27
N VAL A 614 -6.45 -0.36 13.52
CA VAL A 614 -6.73 -1.80 13.79
C VAL A 614 -5.44 -2.63 13.77
N ARG A 615 -4.60 -2.45 12.75
CA ARG A 615 -3.31 -3.16 12.63
C ARG A 615 -2.35 -2.81 13.78
N CYS A 616 -2.32 -1.55 14.21
CA CYS A 616 -1.56 -1.14 15.40
C CYS A 616 -2.07 -1.82 16.69
N LEU A 617 -3.39 -1.93 16.91
CA LEU A 617 -3.98 -2.59 18.08
C LEU A 617 -3.59 -4.08 18.16
N ALA A 618 -3.56 -4.79 17.02
CA ALA A 618 -3.10 -6.18 16.96
C ALA A 618 -1.61 -6.37 17.35
N GLN A 619 -0.80 -5.30 17.34
CA GLN A 619 0.57 -5.29 17.85
C GLN A 619 0.66 -4.97 19.36
N LEU A 620 -0.40 -4.41 19.96
CA LEU A 620 -0.57 -4.24 21.42
C LEU A 620 -1.22 -5.46 22.11
N ASP A 621 -1.51 -6.52 21.34
CA ASP A 621 -2.39 -7.64 21.70
C ASP A 621 -3.88 -7.26 21.97
N GLU A 622 -4.36 -6.13 21.43
CA GLU A 622 -5.79 -5.73 21.47
C GLU A 622 -6.50 -6.18 20.18
N PHE A 623 -7.33 -7.22 20.24
CA PHE A 623 -7.86 -7.88 19.03
C PHE A 623 -9.32 -7.58 18.67
N ASP A 624 -10.15 -7.09 19.60
CA ASP A 624 -11.58 -6.89 19.37
C ASP A 624 -11.88 -5.97 18.16
N SER A 625 -11.04 -4.96 17.89
CA SER A 625 -11.15 -4.09 16.71
C SER A 625 -10.78 -4.80 15.39
N SER A 626 -9.90 -5.80 15.41
CA SER A 626 -9.59 -6.65 14.25
C SER A 626 -10.76 -7.57 13.91
N LEU A 627 -11.42 -8.12 14.94
CA LEU A 627 -12.61 -8.95 14.75
C LEU A 627 -13.79 -8.14 14.22
N ALA A 628 -13.99 -6.92 14.74
CA ALA A 628 -14.97 -5.98 14.21
C ALA A 628 -14.69 -5.61 12.75
N ALA A 629 -13.43 -5.44 12.34
CA ALA A 629 -13.06 -5.13 10.96
C ALA A 629 -13.33 -6.29 9.97
N LEU A 630 -13.23 -7.54 10.42
CA LEU A 630 -13.58 -8.73 9.60
C LEU A 630 -15.11 -8.96 9.49
N ASP A 631 -15.91 -8.32 10.33
CA ASP A 631 -17.37 -8.22 10.19
C ASP A 631 -17.84 -6.93 9.48
N ASP A 632 -16.91 -6.11 8.98
CA ASP A 632 -17.20 -4.83 8.34
C ASP A 632 -17.04 -4.91 6.80
N PRO A 633 -18.13 -4.92 6.00
CA PRO A 633 -18.06 -4.99 4.53
C PRO A 633 -17.43 -3.74 3.89
N ASP A 634 -17.36 -2.61 4.61
CA ASP A 634 -16.67 -1.42 4.12
C ASP A 634 -15.13 -1.61 4.11
N LEU A 635 -14.61 -2.53 4.92
CA LEU A 635 -13.18 -2.86 5.02
C LEU A 635 -12.76 -4.09 4.20
N ARG A 636 -13.60 -4.58 3.28
CA ARG A 636 -13.35 -5.84 2.55
C ARG A 636 -11.98 -5.95 1.86
N HIS A 637 -11.44 -4.83 1.38
CA HIS A 637 -10.13 -4.76 0.71
C HIS A 637 -8.95 -4.95 1.69
N TYR A 638 -9.21 -4.83 2.99
CA TYR A 638 -8.25 -4.95 4.08
C TYR A 638 -8.46 -6.24 4.93
N TRP A 639 -9.45 -7.08 4.62
CA TRP A 639 -9.67 -8.32 5.36
C TRP A 639 -8.45 -9.27 5.30
N ALA A 640 -7.73 -9.30 4.18
CA ALA A 640 -6.50 -10.07 4.05
C ALA A 640 -5.38 -9.54 4.99
N ASP A 641 -5.18 -8.22 5.04
CA ASP A 641 -4.25 -7.56 5.98
C ASP A 641 -4.60 -7.92 7.43
N VAL A 642 -5.86 -7.73 7.83
CA VAL A 642 -6.32 -7.95 9.21
C VAL A 642 -6.26 -9.44 9.60
N MET A 643 -6.56 -10.36 8.67
CA MET A 643 -6.34 -11.79 8.85
C MET A 643 -4.85 -12.10 9.05
N GLY A 644 -3.96 -11.48 8.26
CA GLY A 644 -2.50 -11.62 8.39
C GLY A 644 -1.97 -11.15 9.75
N GLU A 645 -2.45 -10.01 10.27
CA GLU A 645 -2.09 -9.54 11.62
C GLU A 645 -2.53 -10.53 12.71
N LEU A 646 -3.73 -11.13 12.59
CA LEU A 646 -4.21 -12.15 13.53
C LEU A 646 -3.41 -13.46 13.43
N GLN A 647 -3.06 -13.90 12.22
CA GLN A 647 -2.21 -15.08 12.01
C GLN A 647 -0.81 -14.87 12.62
N ALA A 648 -0.21 -13.69 12.39
CA ALA A 648 1.06 -13.31 12.99
C ALA A 648 0.99 -13.21 14.52
N ALA A 649 -0.12 -12.69 15.07
CA ALA A 649 -0.34 -12.62 16.51
C ALA A 649 -0.50 -14.00 17.17
N VAL A 650 -1.13 -14.97 16.51
CA VAL A 650 -1.25 -16.34 17.06
C VAL A 650 0.10 -17.06 17.09
N VAL A 651 0.99 -16.87 16.10
CA VAL A 651 2.35 -17.46 16.18
C VAL A 651 3.31 -16.67 17.06
N ARG A 652 3.00 -15.40 17.41
CA ARG A 652 3.87 -14.48 18.20
C ARG A 652 4.30 -15.07 19.54
N SER A 653 3.36 -15.65 20.30
CA SER A 653 3.58 -16.35 21.57
C SER A 653 2.31 -17.09 22.02
N PRO A 654 2.41 -18.11 22.89
CA PRO A 654 1.23 -18.79 23.47
C PRO A 654 0.30 -17.83 24.23
N GLU A 655 0.84 -16.76 24.83
CA GLU A 655 0.06 -15.72 25.51
C GLU A 655 -0.78 -14.92 24.51
N SER A 656 -0.16 -14.47 23.41
CA SER A 656 -0.84 -13.74 22.33
C SER A 656 -1.89 -14.64 21.63
N ALA A 657 -1.55 -15.91 21.37
CA ALA A 657 -2.50 -16.91 20.87
C ALA A 657 -3.73 -17.08 21.80
N THR A 658 -3.51 -17.19 23.10
CA THR A 658 -4.58 -17.28 24.11
C THR A 658 -5.45 -16.02 24.13
N LYS A 659 -4.86 -14.82 23.99
CA LYS A 659 -5.62 -13.56 23.87
C LYS A 659 -6.48 -13.53 22.60
N VAL A 660 -5.95 -13.96 21.45
CA VAL A 660 -6.71 -14.06 20.19
C VAL A 660 -7.87 -15.05 20.32
N GLN A 661 -7.64 -16.25 20.86
CA GLN A 661 -8.70 -17.24 21.12
C GLN A 661 -9.79 -16.64 22.03
N THR A 662 -9.39 -16.02 23.15
CA THR A 662 -10.33 -15.42 24.10
C THR A 662 -11.16 -14.30 23.48
N ALA A 663 -10.57 -13.48 22.58
CA ALA A 663 -11.31 -12.45 21.85
C ALA A 663 -12.30 -13.05 20.85
N LEU A 664 -11.92 -14.11 20.14
CA LEU A 664 -12.80 -14.81 19.19
C LEU A 664 -13.99 -15.47 19.89
N GLU A 665 -13.75 -16.16 21.01
CA GLU A 665 -14.81 -16.76 21.84
C GLU A 665 -15.74 -15.70 22.45
N ARG A 666 -15.22 -14.53 22.81
CA ARG A 666 -16.02 -13.37 23.26
C ARG A 666 -16.89 -12.79 22.14
N HIS A 667 -16.33 -12.67 20.94
CA HIS A 667 -16.98 -12.00 19.79
C HIS A 667 -18.02 -12.89 19.08
N ARG A 668 -17.84 -14.21 19.07
CA ARG A 668 -18.72 -15.16 18.35
C ARG A 668 -19.21 -16.36 19.18
N GLY A 669 -18.89 -16.43 20.47
CA GLY A 669 -19.23 -17.56 21.34
C GLY A 669 -18.28 -18.74 21.14
N ALA A 670 -18.29 -19.71 22.07
CA ALA A 670 -17.28 -20.77 22.13
C ALA A 670 -17.14 -21.62 20.86
N ALA A 671 -18.26 -22.02 20.23
CA ALA A 671 -18.23 -22.91 19.06
C ALA A 671 -17.60 -22.24 17.83
N ASP A 672 -18.05 -21.03 17.51
CA ASP A 672 -17.53 -20.29 16.35
C ASP A 672 -16.18 -19.64 16.65
N GLY A 673 -15.93 -19.22 17.90
CA GLY A 673 -14.63 -18.75 18.34
C GLY A 673 -13.53 -19.81 18.19
N ALA A 674 -13.81 -21.07 18.57
CA ALA A 674 -12.90 -22.18 18.37
C ALA A 674 -12.65 -22.48 16.87
N LEU A 675 -13.69 -22.45 16.04
CA LEU A 675 -13.57 -22.61 14.59
C LEU A 675 -12.73 -21.49 13.94
N LEU A 676 -12.98 -20.24 14.31
CA LEU A 676 -12.22 -19.10 13.80
C LEU A 676 -10.77 -19.10 14.31
N TYR A 677 -10.52 -19.51 15.56
CA TYR A 677 -9.17 -19.66 16.08
C TYR A 677 -8.42 -20.76 15.31
N ARG A 678 -9.08 -21.90 15.08
CA ARG A 678 -8.55 -23.00 14.27
C ARG A 678 -8.18 -22.55 12.86
N MET A 679 -8.92 -21.63 12.23
CA MET A 679 -8.58 -21.11 10.90
C MET A 679 -7.22 -20.39 10.82
N LEU A 680 -6.76 -19.75 11.90
CA LEU A 680 -5.56 -18.91 11.87
C LEU A 680 -4.27 -19.71 11.65
N TRP A 681 -4.12 -20.88 12.28
CA TRP A 681 -2.92 -21.73 12.21
C TRP A 681 -2.95 -22.83 11.13
N GLY A 682 -3.89 -22.77 10.18
CA GLY A 682 -3.86 -23.56 8.94
C GLY A 682 -4.03 -25.08 9.10
N TYR A 683 -4.14 -25.81 7.99
CA TYR A 683 -4.54 -27.22 7.98
C TYR A 683 -3.61 -28.09 7.13
N THR A 684 -3.28 -29.28 7.62
CA THR A 684 -2.55 -30.29 6.83
C THR A 684 -3.49 -31.06 5.89
N GLY A 685 -2.96 -31.63 4.81
CA GLY A 685 -3.74 -32.50 3.91
C GLY A 685 -4.45 -33.66 4.62
N PRO A 686 -3.84 -34.37 5.59
CA PRO A 686 -4.54 -35.37 6.42
C PRO A 686 -5.70 -34.80 7.24
N GLN A 687 -5.57 -33.62 7.85
CA GLN A 687 -6.65 -32.97 8.60
C GLN A 687 -7.81 -32.56 7.67
N LEU A 688 -7.51 -32.05 6.48
CA LEU A 688 -8.51 -31.74 5.45
C LEU A 688 -9.26 -33.01 5.02
N LYS A 689 -8.53 -34.10 4.70
CA LYS A 689 -9.10 -35.42 4.34
C LYS A 689 -9.91 -36.06 5.48
N ALA A 690 -9.68 -35.67 6.73
CA ALA A 690 -10.46 -36.11 7.91
C ALA A 690 -11.80 -35.38 8.09
N GLY A 691 -12.07 -34.32 7.29
CA GLY A 691 -13.36 -33.62 7.27
C GLY A 691 -13.30 -32.13 7.59
N ALA A 692 -12.13 -31.58 7.92
CA ALA A 692 -11.96 -30.13 8.10
C ALA A 692 -12.24 -29.34 6.80
N ASP A 693 -12.12 -29.99 5.64
CA ASP A 693 -12.47 -29.37 4.36
C ASP A 693 -13.98 -29.13 4.19
N ARG A 694 -14.82 -30.03 4.73
CA ARG A 694 -16.27 -29.83 4.85
C ARG A 694 -16.56 -28.67 5.79
N GLU A 695 -15.94 -28.63 6.96
CA GLU A 695 -16.17 -27.59 7.98
C GLU A 695 -15.82 -26.19 7.45
N LEU A 696 -14.67 -26.04 6.77
CA LEU A 696 -14.28 -24.80 6.10
C LEU A 696 -15.27 -24.37 4.99
N VAL A 697 -15.84 -25.33 4.24
CA VAL A 697 -16.87 -25.02 3.24
C VAL A 697 -18.20 -24.66 3.91
N GLU A 698 -18.63 -25.37 4.94
CA GLU A 698 -19.87 -25.11 5.68
C GLU A 698 -19.84 -23.74 6.40
N ALA A 699 -18.66 -23.26 6.81
CA ALA A 699 -18.45 -21.89 7.28
C ALA A 699 -18.91 -20.82 6.25
N LEU A 700 -18.73 -21.06 4.95
CA LEU A 700 -19.25 -20.21 3.87
C LEU A 700 -20.79 -20.24 3.76
N GLY A 701 -21.44 -21.27 4.29
CA GLY A 701 -22.90 -21.41 4.28
C GLY A 701 -23.62 -20.52 5.27
N ARG A 702 -22.94 -20.05 6.33
CA ARG A 702 -23.56 -19.31 7.45
C ARG A 702 -24.06 -17.93 7.02
N ASN A 703 -25.30 -17.58 7.35
CA ASN A 703 -25.95 -16.35 6.90
C ASN A 703 -25.77 -15.17 7.88
N ASP A 704 -25.65 -15.47 9.17
CA ASP A 704 -25.69 -14.58 10.32
C ASP A 704 -24.31 -14.03 10.75
N ALA A 705 -23.21 -14.71 10.46
CA ALA A 705 -21.85 -14.26 10.78
C ALA A 705 -21.03 -13.94 9.52
N LEU A 706 -20.63 -12.68 9.33
CA LEU A 706 -19.80 -12.27 8.18
C LEU A 706 -18.35 -12.74 8.36
N ILE A 707 -17.75 -12.51 9.53
CA ILE A 707 -16.38 -12.95 9.85
C ILE A 707 -16.14 -14.44 9.58
N VAL A 708 -17.12 -15.31 9.83
CA VAL A 708 -16.98 -16.76 9.60
C VAL A 708 -16.94 -17.09 8.09
N ARG A 709 -17.68 -16.34 7.26
CA ARG A 709 -17.57 -16.43 5.80
C ARG A 709 -16.25 -15.84 5.28
N VAL A 710 -15.78 -14.74 5.87
CA VAL A 710 -14.54 -14.06 5.49
C VAL A 710 -13.32 -14.91 5.82
N MET A 711 -13.15 -15.31 7.08
CA MET A 711 -12.02 -16.15 7.51
C MET A 711 -12.08 -17.54 6.85
N GLY A 712 -13.27 -18.12 6.65
CA GLY A 712 -13.44 -19.36 5.88
C GLY A 712 -12.97 -19.24 4.44
N LEU A 713 -13.33 -18.15 3.73
CA LEU A 713 -12.87 -17.90 2.36
C LEU A 713 -11.36 -17.70 2.30
N LEU A 714 -10.81 -16.82 3.14
CA LEU A 714 -9.37 -16.52 3.16
C LEU A 714 -8.53 -17.77 3.48
N THR A 715 -9.02 -18.64 4.36
CA THR A 715 -8.37 -19.93 4.67
C THR A 715 -8.44 -20.91 3.49
N LEU A 716 -9.57 -20.98 2.79
CA LEU A 716 -9.71 -21.80 1.58
C LEU A 716 -8.87 -21.27 0.41
N GLU A 717 -8.67 -19.96 0.31
CA GLU A 717 -7.79 -19.31 -0.66
C GLU A 717 -6.32 -19.51 -0.33
N ASP A 718 -5.92 -19.42 0.94
CA ASP A 718 -4.58 -19.77 1.44
C ASP A 718 -4.22 -21.21 1.03
N ILE A 719 -5.06 -22.18 1.40
CA ILE A 719 -4.89 -23.61 1.12
C ILE A 719 -4.90 -23.91 -0.40
N THR A 720 -5.89 -23.43 -1.15
CA THR A 720 -6.16 -23.91 -2.53
C THR A 720 -5.81 -22.93 -3.65
N GLY A 721 -5.65 -21.65 -3.34
CA GLY A 721 -5.44 -20.59 -4.34
C GLY A 721 -6.64 -20.27 -5.23
N ALA A 722 -7.86 -20.48 -4.74
CA ALA A 722 -9.07 -20.10 -5.45
C ALA A 722 -10.09 -19.49 -4.49
N THR A 723 -10.83 -18.48 -4.96
CA THR A 723 -12.02 -17.92 -4.30
C THR A 723 -13.33 -18.48 -4.88
N LEU A 724 -13.28 -19.03 -6.10
CA LEU A 724 -14.43 -19.49 -6.90
C LEU A 724 -15.52 -18.43 -7.13
N SER A 725 -15.12 -17.15 -7.20
CA SER A 725 -16.03 -15.99 -7.29
C SER A 725 -17.03 -15.92 -6.12
N TYR A 726 -16.62 -16.42 -4.94
CA TYR A 726 -17.37 -16.30 -3.71
C TYR A 726 -17.07 -14.95 -3.05
N HIS A 727 -18.11 -14.18 -2.74
CA HIS A 727 -18.03 -12.88 -2.06
C HIS A 727 -18.73 -13.00 -0.69
N PRO A 728 -18.02 -12.82 0.45
CA PRO A 728 -18.61 -12.96 1.78
C PRO A 728 -19.72 -11.94 2.09
N GLU A 729 -19.67 -10.75 1.50
CA GLU A 729 -20.64 -9.67 1.70
C GLU A 729 -21.94 -9.84 0.91
N ASP A 730 -21.95 -10.70 -0.12
CA ASP A 730 -23.07 -10.88 -1.04
C ASP A 730 -24.31 -11.50 -0.34
N THR A 731 -25.50 -11.25 -0.90
CA THR A 731 -26.74 -11.88 -0.37
C THR A 731 -26.72 -13.40 -0.58
N GLU A 732 -27.43 -14.15 0.27
CA GLU A 732 -27.51 -15.62 0.21
C GLU A 732 -27.84 -16.14 -1.21
N PHE A 733 -28.76 -15.46 -1.90
CA PHE A 733 -29.15 -15.80 -3.27
C PHE A 733 -27.99 -15.72 -4.27
N GLN A 734 -27.13 -14.70 -4.13
CA GLN A 734 -25.93 -14.53 -4.96
C GLN A 734 -24.86 -15.57 -4.59
N ARG A 735 -24.56 -15.72 -3.29
CA ARG A 735 -23.54 -16.67 -2.79
C ARG A 735 -23.85 -18.13 -3.12
N ARG A 736 -25.12 -18.49 -3.35
CA ARG A 736 -25.58 -19.87 -3.63
C ARG A 736 -24.77 -20.61 -4.71
N VAL A 737 -24.46 -19.97 -5.84
CA VAL A 737 -23.74 -20.65 -6.94
C VAL A 737 -22.25 -20.84 -6.64
N PRO A 738 -21.50 -19.80 -6.22
CA PRO A 738 -20.14 -19.96 -5.68
C PRO A 738 -20.05 -20.97 -4.53
N TYR A 739 -21.01 -20.97 -3.60
CA TYR A 739 -21.07 -21.94 -2.50
C TYR A 739 -21.25 -23.38 -3.00
N THR A 740 -22.13 -23.60 -3.98
CA THR A 740 -22.29 -24.92 -4.62
C THR A 740 -21.00 -25.38 -5.32
N ASN A 741 -20.20 -24.45 -5.87
CA ASN A 741 -18.90 -24.77 -6.45
C ASN A 741 -17.87 -25.21 -5.38
N TRP A 742 -17.90 -24.60 -4.20
CA TRP A 742 -17.11 -25.05 -3.04
C TRP A 742 -17.55 -26.42 -2.52
N GLN A 743 -18.86 -26.67 -2.38
CA GLN A 743 -19.40 -27.98 -1.97
C GLN A 743 -18.95 -29.12 -2.91
N ARG A 744 -18.82 -28.87 -4.22
CA ARG A 744 -18.29 -29.83 -5.21
C ARG A 744 -16.78 -30.12 -5.06
N ARG A 745 -16.04 -29.35 -4.25
CA ARG A 745 -14.61 -29.58 -3.95
C ARG A 745 -14.37 -30.32 -2.63
N VAL A 746 -15.37 -30.51 -1.78
CA VAL A 746 -15.23 -31.33 -0.56
C VAL A 746 -14.82 -32.76 -0.94
N GLY A 747 -13.87 -33.34 -0.20
CA GLY A 747 -13.14 -34.56 -0.53
C GLY A 747 -12.01 -34.39 -1.55
N ARG A 748 -11.74 -33.17 -2.03
CA ARG A 748 -10.72 -32.84 -3.05
C ARG A 748 -9.91 -31.58 -2.74
N ILE A 749 -10.12 -30.96 -1.58
CA ILE A 749 -9.34 -29.82 -1.10
C ILE A 749 -8.01 -30.34 -0.56
N VAL A 750 -6.91 -29.83 -1.10
CA VAL A 750 -5.53 -30.18 -0.72
C VAL A 750 -4.66 -28.92 -0.73
N PRO A 751 -3.59 -28.85 0.09
CA PRO A 751 -2.67 -27.72 0.08
C PRO A 751 -1.96 -27.53 -1.26
N ARG A 752 -1.77 -26.28 -1.69
CA ARG A 752 -0.96 -25.86 -2.87
C ARG A 752 0.41 -26.54 -2.95
N GLU A 753 1.02 -26.82 -1.80
CA GLU A 753 2.35 -27.43 -1.71
C GLU A 753 2.35 -28.91 -2.10
N GLU A 754 1.35 -29.69 -1.66
CA GLU A 754 1.16 -31.09 -2.10
C GLU A 754 1.02 -31.15 -3.64
N VAL A 755 0.31 -30.17 -4.23
CA VAL A 755 0.09 -30.08 -5.69
C VAL A 755 1.38 -29.72 -6.45
N ARG A 756 2.25 -28.86 -5.91
CA ARG A 756 3.56 -28.57 -6.49
C ARG A 756 4.56 -29.72 -6.32
N GLY A 757 4.52 -30.41 -5.18
CA GLY A 757 5.37 -31.56 -4.88
C GLY A 757 5.11 -32.77 -5.80
N ALA A 758 3.85 -33.01 -6.14
CA ALA A 758 3.45 -34.10 -7.05
C ALA A 758 3.77 -33.84 -8.54
N GLY A 759 4.44 -32.72 -8.87
CA GLY A 759 4.78 -32.30 -10.24
C GLY A 759 6.28 -32.27 -10.55
N ARG A 760 7.11 -32.99 -9.78
CA ARG A 760 8.56 -33.16 -9.99
C ARG A 760 8.95 -34.63 -10.07
#